data_AF-A0A5B2VK52-F1
#
_entry.id   AF-A0A5B2VK52-F1
#
_cell.length_a   1.000
_cell.length_b   1.000
_cell.length_c   1.000
_cell.angle_alpha   90.00
_cell.angle_beta   90.00
_cell.angle_gamma   90.00
#
_symmetry.space_group_name_H-M   'P 1'
#
loop_
_entity.id
_entity.type
_entity.pdbx_description
1 polymer ?
#
loop_
_entity_poly.entity_id
_entity_poly.type
_entity_poly.pdbx_seq_one_letter_code
_entity_poly.pdbx_strand_id
1 'polypeptide(L)'
;MNWSYNVFFRFILLIAFLAQDINIAQAQNGDQILDGIGETGMIARYLFNGDAKDWSRNNLHARLQGAEAKFVNDNRFGKVLSLPGDNSAFVTIPGETLTDLESLSISGWIYLRSDQPGQRFFDFGKDAGKHFFAAPVGENAQEKGFEALITAGAANEKGAVSPAIAINKWVHLAIVIDVPSRSMITYVDSKPVGEAKDLPAELTAVFGQQPGEQLLYIGRSLLPGDPYLNGMIHDFRIYRVPLSSRQVAGIYRHAQRGVNEGSVNTTGKKEDDLPHFSPTTAQLYNTYLTGVSDVEVETETGNLPRLPGYVSGTYRDGIKGPKVRVVWPAAIDNTAVLKPGRYTITGHVAGTDFHPKALVTIKAAKKTTTPALKLETFDLSQVTLNTDAFGHETKFVENRDKFINTLATTDPNSFLYMFRDAFGQQQPAGAKPLGVWDSRDTKLRGHATGHYLTAIAQAYASTGYDKALQANFSGKMEYVVNTLYDLSQLSGNAKEAGGTFVSDPAAVPTGPGKSDYDSDLSETGIRTDYWNWGKGFISAYPPDQFIMLEKGAKYGGQKTQIWAPYYTLHKILAGLMDVYEVSGNKKALAIASGMGEWVYARLSKVPTDTLIRMWNTYIAGEFGGMNEVMARLYRLTGNADYLKTAQLFDNIRVFFGDTAHSNGLAKNVDIFRGLHANQHIPQIIGSIEMYRVSNKPEYYKVADNFWYKAVNDYMYSIGGVAGARNPANAECFISQPGTLYENGFSSGGQNETCATYNMLKLTSDLFLFNQQAAYMDYYERALYNHILASVAENTPANTYHVPLRPGSVKQFGNPDMKGFTCCNGTAIESSTKLQNSIYFKSKDDQALYVNLFIPSTLDWTARKVQVIQTTNFPKDDSTRLTIKGSGQFDINVRVPGWATKGFFVKINGKEQQLQAKPGSYLKISRKWKDGDVIALKMPFQFHLDPVMDQQNIASLFYGPVLLAAQEPEARKEWRKITLDAQDLGKSIKGDPEQLEFKIDDVVFKPFYETYGRYSVYLDVTLK
;
A
#
# COMPACT_ATOMS: atom_id res chain seq x y z
N MET A 1 7.24 -67.81 39.82
CA MET A 1 6.64 -67.23 38.60
C MET A 1 6.92 -65.74 38.56
N ASN A 2 8.15 -65.41 38.16
CA ASN A 2 8.62 -64.07 37.83
C ASN A 2 8.97 -64.17 36.35
N TRP A 3 8.11 -63.68 35.46
CA TRP A 3 8.40 -63.35 34.06
C TRP A 3 7.08 -63.03 33.38
N SER A 4 7.09 -62.03 32.49
CA SER A 4 6.06 -61.76 31.46
C SER A 4 5.28 -60.43 31.53
N TYR A 5 5.60 -59.49 32.42
CA TYR A 5 5.10 -58.11 32.29
C TYR A 5 6.16 -57.05 31.95
N ASN A 6 7.46 -57.35 32.11
CA ASN A 6 8.54 -56.40 31.81
C ASN A 6 9.20 -56.56 30.42
N VAL A 7 8.80 -57.59 29.64
CA VAL A 7 9.37 -57.82 28.30
C VAL A 7 8.56 -57.10 27.21
N PHE A 8 7.24 -56.94 27.40
CA PHE A 8 6.38 -56.29 26.40
C PHE A 8 6.60 -54.76 26.33
N PHE A 9 6.90 -54.12 27.47
CA PHE A 9 7.14 -52.67 27.52
C PHE A 9 8.52 -52.26 27.00
N ARG A 10 9.53 -53.15 27.08
CA ARG A 10 10.86 -52.90 26.50
C ARG A 10 10.94 -53.15 25.00
N PHE A 11 10.09 -54.02 24.44
CA PHE A 11 10.04 -54.26 23.00
C PHE A 11 9.33 -53.13 22.22
N ILE A 12 8.30 -52.50 22.82
CA ILE A 12 7.60 -51.36 22.21
C ILE A 12 8.45 -50.09 22.25
N LEU A 13 9.29 -49.91 23.28
CA LEU A 13 10.25 -48.80 23.36
C LEU A 13 11.49 -48.97 22.47
N LEU A 14 11.88 -50.21 22.10
CA LEU A 14 13.00 -50.44 21.19
C LEU A 14 12.63 -50.26 19.71
N ILE A 15 11.37 -50.51 19.32
CA ILE A 15 10.88 -50.25 17.95
C ILE A 15 10.63 -48.75 17.72
N ALA A 16 10.30 -48.00 18.77
CA ALA A 16 10.18 -46.53 18.71
C ALA A 16 11.54 -45.80 18.60
N PHE A 17 12.66 -46.48 18.84
CA PHE A 17 14.02 -45.91 18.71
C PHE A 17 14.74 -46.30 17.41
N LEU A 18 14.17 -47.20 16.60
CA LEU A 18 14.75 -47.64 15.31
C LEU A 18 13.97 -47.17 14.07
N ALA A 19 12.83 -46.51 14.25
CA ALA A 19 12.31 -45.61 13.23
C ALA A 19 12.81 -44.19 13.57
N GLN A 20 14.09 -43.90 13.25
CA GLN A 20 14.36 -42.54 12.80
C GLN A 20 13.49 -42.37 11.56
N ASP A 21 12.34 -41.72 11.73
CA ASP A 21 11.56 -41.21 10.62
C ASP A 21 12.57 -40.49 9.72
N ILE A 22 12.82 -41.07 8.55
CA ILE A 22 13.29 -40.33 7.41
C ILE A 22 12.12 -39.39 7.13
N ASN A 23 12.09 -38.26 7.84
CA ASN A 23 11.27 -37.12 7.48
C ASN A 23 11.80 -36.70 6.12
N ILE A 24 11.21 -37.27 5.07
CA ILE A 24 11.38 -36.77 3.71
C ILE A 24 10.77 -35.37 3.76
N ALA A 25 11.63 -34.38 3.93
CA ALA A 25 11.23 -32.98 3.88
C ALA A 25 10.61 -32.74 2.49
N GLN A 26 9.40 -32.19 2.45
CA GLN A 26 8.82 -31.71 1.21
C GLN A 26 9.29 -30.28 0.98
N ALA A 27 9.84 -30.00 -0.22
CA ALA A 27 10.32 -28.68 -0.59
C ALA A 27 9.19 -27.62 -0.47
N GLN A 28 9.53 -26.43 0.04
CA GLN A 28 8.58 -25.31 0.09
C GLN A 28 8.28 -24.83 -1.33
N ASN A 29 7.06 -25.06 -1.79
CA ASN A 29 6.61 -24.61 -3.11
C ASN A 29 6.21 -23.11 -3.09
N GLY A 30 7.22 -22.25 -3.21
CA GLY A 30 7.12 -20.99 -3.96
C GLY A 30 6.32 -19.80 -3.39
N ASP A 31 5.81 -19.82 -2.15
CA ASP A 31 5.09 -18.66 -1.60
C ASP A 31 5.85 -17.95 -0.46
N GLN A 32 5.96 -16.62 -0.57
CA GLN A 32 6.66 -15.70 0.34
C GLN A 32 5.85 -15.39 1.61
N ILE A 33 4.52 -15.47 1.55
CA ILE A 33 3.63 -15.09 2.65
C ILE A 33 3.61 -16.14 3.76
N LEU A 34 3.98 -17.37 3.44
CA LEU A 34 4.06 -18.46 4.39
C LEU A 34 5.01 -18.12 5.55
N ASP A 35 6.01 -17.28 5.33
CA ASP A 35 7.05 -16.95 6.31
C ASP A 35 6.69 -15.78 7.25
N GLY A 36 5.47 -15.22 7.12
CA GLY A 36 5.07 -14.03 7.88
C GLY A 36 5.88 -12.79 7.48
N ILE A 37 6.26 -12.72 6.20
CA ILE A 37 6.98 -11.62 5.58
C ILE A 37 6.06 -11.10 4.46
N GLY A 38 5.74 -9.81 4.49
CA GLY A 38 4.93 -9.17 3.44
C GLY A 38 5.64 -9.23 2.08
N GLU A 39 4.88 -9.16 1.00
CA GLU A 39 5.40 -9.31 -0.38
C GLU A 39 6.52 -8.34 -0.71
N THR A 40 6.39 -7.11 -0.20
CA THR A 40 7.33 -6.02 -0.41
C THR A 40 8.63 -6.16 0.38
N GLY A 41 8.70 -7.07 1.36
CA GLY A 41 9.90 -7.33 2.14
C GLY A 41 10.94 -8.19 1.42
N MET A 42 10.52 -9.02 0.45
CA MET A 42 11.39 -9.90 -0.34
C MET A 42 11.89 -9.18 -1.60
N ILE A 43 13.20 -9.23 -1.83
CA ILE A 43 13.84 -8.66 -3.02
C ILE A 43 13.90 -9.71 -4.12
N ALA A 44 14.49 -10.87 -3.82
CA ALA A 44 14.72 -11.94 -4.79
C ALA A 44 14.70 -13.29 -4.09
N ARG A 45 14.22 -14.31 -4.81
CA ARG A 45 14.22 -15.71 -4.34
C ARG A 45 14.57 -16.65 -5.48
N TYR A 46 15.65 -17.38 -5.33
CA TYR A 46 16.10 -18.39 -6.28
C TYR A 46 15.95 -19.76 -5.65
N LEU A 47 14.91 -20.50 -6.06
CA LEU A 47 14.68 -21.86 -5.55
C LEU A 47 15.80 -22.82 -5.99
N PHE A 48 16.36 -22.59 -7.18
CA PHE A 48 17.34 -23.45 -7.82
C PHE A 48 16.86 -24.91 -8.02
N ASN A 49 15.58 -25.05 -8.37
CA ASN A 49 14.91 -26.33 -8.61
C ASN A 49 14.78 -26.63 -10.12
N GLY A 50 15.91 -26.54 -10.85
CA GLY A 50 15.96 -26.77 -12.29
C GLY A 50 16.03 -25.51 -13.16
N ASP A 51 15.92 -24.32 -12.57
CA ASP A 51 16.12 -23.02 -13.23
C ASP A 51 16.78 -22.00 -12.29
N ALA A 52 17.19 -20.86 -12.86
CA ALA A 52 17.76 -19.72 -12.16
C ALA A 52 16.76 -18.55 -12.04
N LYS A 53 15.46 -18.85 -12.11
CA LYS A 53 14.39 -17.84 -12.10
C LYS A 53 14.29 -17.21 -10.71
N ASP A 54 13.98 -15.91 -10.70
CA ASP A 54 13.55 -15.20 -9.50
C ASP A 54 12.06 -15.41 -9.24
N TRP A 55 11.74 -15.99 -8.09
CA TRP A 55 10.41 -16.32 -7.60
C TRP A 55 9.78 -15.24 -6.71
N SER A 56 10.51 -14.15 -6.40
CA SER A 56 9.96 -12.99 -5.68
C SER A 56 8.93 -12.19 -6.50
N ARG A 57 8.92 -12.42 -7.83
CA ARG A 57 8.10 -11.70 -8.83
C ARG A 57 8.60 -10.27 -9.15
N ASN A 58 9.81 -9.94 -8.72
CA ASN A 58 10.52 -8.71 -9.13
C ASN A 58 11.32 -8.88 -10.43
N ASN A 59 11.37 -10.11 -10.97
CA ASN A 59 12.05 -10.50 -12.22
C ASN A 59 13.56 -10.27 -12.21
N LEU A 60 14.18 -10.40 -11.05
CA LEU A 60 15.62 -10.29 -10.88
C LEU A 60 16.31 -11.62 -11.19
N HIS A 61 16.03 -12.22 -12.36
CA HIS A 61 16.49 -13.58 -12.71
C HIS A 61 18.02 -13.71 -12.67
N ALA A 62 18.49 -14.79 -12.05
CA ALA A 62 19.90 -15.11 -11.97
C ALA A 62 20.40 -15.75 -13.28
N ARG A 63 21.72 -15.73 -13.48
CA ARG A 63 22.40 -16.41 -14.59
C ARG A 63 23.46 -17.36 -14.06
N LEU A 64 23.42 -18.60 -14.53
CA LEU A 64 24.47 -19.58 -14.28
C LEU A 64 25.69 -19.23 -15.15
N GLN A 65 26.87 -19.29 -14.55
CA GLN A 65 28.16 -19.10 -15.21
C GLN A 65 28.93 -20.41 -15.15
N GLY A 66 29.63 -20.75 -16.24
CA GLY A 66 30.34 -22.02 -16.38
C GLY A 66 29.46 -23.19 -16.77
N ALA A 67 29.99 -24.11 -17.59
CA ALA A 67 29.26 -25.27 -18.06
C ALA A 67 28.96 -26.29 -16.94
N GLU A 68 29.71 -26.24 -15.83
CA GLU A 68 29.61 -27.19 -14.72
C GLU A 68 28.69 -26.73 -13.57
N ALA A 69 28.11 -25.53 -13.66
CA ALA A 69 26.99 -25.13 -12.81
C ALA A 69 25.72 -25.87 -13.28
N LYS A 70 25.39 -26.99 -12.62
CA LYS A 70 24.34 -27.92 -13.08
C LYS A 70 23.30 -28.19 -12.00
N PHE A 71 22.07 -28.46 -12.43
CA PHE A 71 21.02 -28.95 -11.55
C PHE A 71 21.13 -30.47 -11.38
N VAL A 72 21.22 -30.94 -10.14
CA VAL A 72 21.32 -32.36 -9.80
C VAL A 72 20.16 -32.78 -8.91
N ASN A 73 19.83 -34.08 -8.93
CA ASN A 73 18.83 -34.63 -8.02
C ASN A 73 19.43 -34.77 -6.60
N ASP A 74 18.65 -34.37 -5.61
CA ASP A 74 18.95 -34.43 -4.19
C ASP A 74 17.76 -35.07 -3.45
N ASN A 75 18.08 -35.93 -2.48
CA ASN A 75 17.07 -36.72 -1.76
C ASN A 75 16.14 -35.87 -0.87
N ARG A 76 16.57 -34.65 -0.49
CA ARG A 76 15.83 -33.77 0.40
C ARG A 76 15.03 -32.72 -0.36
N PHE A 77 15.60 -32.12 -1.40
CA PHE A 77 14.99 -30.96 -2.07
C PHE A 77 14.57 -31.23 -3.53
N GLY A 78 14.70 -32.46 -4.02
CA GLY A 78 14.33 -32.78 -5.40
C GLY A 78 15.44 -32.36 -6.35
N LYS A 79 15.36 -31.19 -7.00
CA LYS A 79 16.50 -30.64 -7.76
C LYS A 79 17.14 -29.46 -7.02
N VAL A 80 18.46 -29.40 -7.08
CA VAL A 80 19.28 -28.35 -6.46
C VAL A 80 20.39 -27.92 -7.41
N LEU A 81 20.91 -26.70 -7.24
CA LEU A 81 22.10 -26.25 -7.96
C LEU A 81 23.35 -26.88 -7.33
N SER A 82 24.20 -27.52 -8.14
CA SER A 82 25.50 -28.04 -7.75
C SER A 82 26.62 -27.20 -8.37
N LEU A 83 27.53 -26.72 -7.53
CA LEU A 83 28.76 -26.06 -7.91
C LEU A 83 29.96 -26.97 -7.57
N PRO A 84 30.86 -27.26 -8.53
CA PRO A 84 31.94 -28.23 -8.37
C PRO A 84 33.15 -27.70 -7.57
N GLY A 85 33.27 -26.39 -7.39
CA GLY A 85 34.45 -25.74 -6.79
C GLY A 85 35.65 -25.59 -7.73
N ASP A 86 35.52 -25.93 -9.01
CA ASP A 86 36.51 -25.54 -10.03
C ASP A 86 36.30 -24.08 -10.46
N ASN A 87 37.35 -23.44 -10.98
CA ASN A 87 37.39 -22.00 -11.28
C ASN A 87 36.45 -21.54 -12.42
N SER A 88 35.41 -22.31 -12.75
CA SER A 88 34.53 -22.07 -13.89
C SER A 88 33.07 -21.79 -13.52
N ALA A 89 32.58 -22.28 -12.37
CA ALA A 89 31.14 -22.41 -12.12
C ALA A 89 30.62 -21.57 -10.93
N PHE A 90 29.70 -20.64 -11.18
CA PHE A 90 29.09 -19.75 -10.18
C PHE A 90 27.77 -19.15 -10.69
N VAL A 91 27.11 -18.31 -9.89
CA VAL A 91 25.88 -17.60 -10.30
C VAL A 91 26.09 -16.10 -10.23
N THR A 92 25.55 -15.37 -11.22
CA THR A 92 25.41 -13.90 -11.17
C THR A 92 23.95 -13.52 -11.02
N ILE A 93 23.68 -12.47 -10.24
CA ILE A 93 22.34 -11.88 -10.13
C ILE A 93 22.36 -10.42 -10.61
N PRO A 94 21.23 -9.84 -11.07
CA PRO A 94 21.20 -8.47 -11.60
C PRO A 94 21.61 -7.45 -10.54
N GLY A 95 22.47 -6.50 -10.89
CA GLY A 95 23.04 -5.53 -9.94
C GLY A 95 22.00 -4.62 -9.28
N GLU A 96 20.85 -4.41 -9.93
CA GLU A 96 19.70 -3.70 -9.36
C GLU A 96 19.07 -4.40 -8.15
N THR A 97 19.42 -5.66 -7.88
CA THR A 97 18.89 -6.45 -6.74
C THR A 97 19.13 -5.75 -5.40
N LEU A 98 20.32 -5.17 -5.17
CA LEU A 98 20.65 -4.52 -3.90
C LEU A 98 20.64 -2.98 -4.01
N THR A 99 19.73 -2.43 -4.82
CA THR A 99 19.49 -0.98 -4.87
C THR A 99 18.49 -0.56 -3.77
N ASP A 100 18.69 0.65 -3.25
CA ASP A 100 17.82 1.30 -2.27
C ASP A 100 17.53 0.43 -1.04
N LEU A 101 18.58 -0.02 -0.36
CA LEU A 101 18.48 -0.82 0.86
C LEU A 101 18.66 0.04 2.11
N GLU A 102 17.72 -0.08 3.03
CA GLU A 102 17.94 0.36 4.41
C GLU A 102 18.56 -0.75 5.26
N SER A 103 18.10 -1.99 5.12
CA SER A 103 18.60 -3.15 5.85
C SER A 103 18.51 -4.38 4.94
N LEU A 104 19.24 -5.44 5.29
CA LEU A 104 19.44 -6.57 4.40
C LEU A 104 19.40 -7.87 5.20
N SER A 105 18.61 -8.83 4.74
CA SER A 105 18.74 -10.21 5.19
C SER A 105 18.95 -11.14 4.01
N ILE A 106 19.87 -12.09 4.13
CA ILE A 106 20.11 -13.12 3.12
C ILE A 106 19.98 -14.47 3.80
N SER A 107 19.27 -15.41 3.19
CA SER A 107 19.13 -16.78 3.70
C SER A 107 19.21 -17.81 2.59
N GLY A 108 19.68 -19.01 2.88
CA GLY A 108 19.59 -20.12 1.95
C GLY A 108 20.11 -21.43 2.51
N TRP A 109 19.79 -22.52 1.83
CA TRP A 109 20.31 -23.84 2.15
C TRP A 109 21.61 -24.08 1.40
N ILE A 110 22.61 -24.60 2.12
CA ILE A 110 23.89 -25.00 1.56
C ILE A 110 24.23 -26.42 2.00
N TYR A 111 24.73 -27.23 1.05
CA TYR A 111 25.41 -28.49 1.30
C TYR A 111 26.88 -28.31 0.95
N LEU A 112 27.71 -28.05 1.94
CA LEU A 112 29.14 -27.81 1.73
C LEU A 112 29.89 -29.14 1.57
N ARG A 113 30.69 -29.30 0.52
CA ARG A 113 31.44 -30.54 0.25
C ARG A 113 32.92 -30.47 0.64
N SER A 114 33.47 -29.27 0.76
CA SER A 114 34.89 -29.02 1.07
C SER A 114 35.02 -28.04 2.23
N ASP A 115 35.90 -28.33 3.18
CA ASP A 115 36.26 -27.42 4.27
C ASP A 115 37.42 -26.46 3.89
N GLN A 116 37.71 -26.31 2.60
CA GLN A 116 38.71 -25.38 2.10
C GLN A 116 38.36 -23.93 2.51
N PRO A 117 39.26 -23.24 3.24
CA PRO A 117 39.10 -21.82 3.61
C PRO A 117 38.89 -20.89 2.41
N GLY A 118 38.13 -19.81 2.60
CA GLY A 118 37.95 -18.74 1.60
C GLY A 118 36.88 -19.00 0.52
N GLN A 119 36.16 -20.12 0.57
CA GLN A 119 35.00 -20.34 -0.31
C GLN A 119 33.85 -19.40 0.08
N ARG A 120 33.17 -18.79 -0.90
CA ARG A 120 32.04 -17.88 -0.64
C ARG A 120 30.70 -18.55 -0.91
N PHE A 121 29.79 -18.45 0.06
CA PHE A 121 28.37 -18.73 -0.18
C PHE A 121 27.79 -17.65 -1.11
N PHE A 122 28.06 -16.38 -0.81
CA PHE A 122 27.89 -15.25 -1.72
C PHE A 122 28.97 -14.21 -1.47
N ASP A 123 29.21 -13.36 -2.45
CA ASP A 123 30.07 -12.18 -2.37
C ASP A 123 29.47 -11.07 -3.25
N PHE A 124 28.97 -10.02 -2.60
CA PHE A 124 28.14 -8.98 -3.19
C PHE A 124 28.78 -7.61 -2.95
N GLY A 125 29.05 -6.85 -4.02
CA GLY A 125 29.68 -5.55 -3.86
C GLY A 125 29.98 -4.85 -5.17
N LYS A 126 30.91 -3.88 -5.14
CA LYS A 126 31.47 -3.25 -6.35
C LYS A 126 32.79 -3.88 -6.75
N ASP A 127 33.63 -4.17 -5.76
CA ASP A 127 34.98 -4.69 -5.91
C ASP A 127 35.44 -5.35 -4.60
N ALA A 128 36.64 -5.92 -4.59
CA ALA A 128 37.22 -6.59 -3.41
C ALA A 128 37.44 -5.66 -2.19
N GLY A 129 37.40 -4.34 -2.35
CA GLY A 129 37.48 -3.38 -1.25
C GLY A 129 36.13 -2.87 -0.77
N LYS A 130 35.04 -3.17 -1.49
CA LYS A 130 33.68 -2.70 -1.22
C LYS A 130 32.67 -3.81 -1.47
N HIS A 131 32.55 -4.73 -0.52
CA HIS A 131 31.69 -5.89 -0.64
C HIS A 131 31.17 -6.40 0.71
N PHE A 132 30.17 -7.27 0.63
CA PHE A 132 29.58 -8.01 1.73
C PHE A 132 29.54 -9.48 1.30
N PHE A 133 30.16 -10.34 2.08
CA PHE A 133 30.24 -11.76 1.77
C PHE A 133 29.86 -12.63 2.96
N ALA A 134 29.58 -13.90 2.65
CA ALA A 134 29.49 -14.96 3.64
C ALA A 134 30.39 -16.13 3.24
N ALA A 135 31.31 -16.54 4.10
CA ALA A 135 32.22 -17.66 3.90
C ALA A 135 31.90 -18.80 4.87
N PRO A 136 31.40 -19.97 4.39
CA PRO A 136 31.05 -21.12 5.25
C PRO A 136 32.20 -21.65 6.11
N VAL A 137 33.42 -21.52 5.60
CA VAL A 137 34.69 -21.74 6.29
C VAL A 137 35.56 -20.53 5.96
N GLY A 138 35.89 -19.77 6.99
CA GLY A 138 36.49 -18.44 6.94
C GLY A 138 37.80 -18.38 6.16
N GLU A 139 38.35 -17.18 6.02
CA GLU A 139 39.56 -16.96 5.21
C GLU A 139 40.83 -17.49 5.87
N ASN A 140 40.88 -17.48 7.20
CA ASN A 140 42.06 -17.89 7.96
C ASN A 140 42.08 -19.42 8.19
N ALA A 141 43.11 -20.10 7.68
CA ALA A 141 43.33 -21.53 7.90
C ALA A 141 43.47 -21.93 9.38
N GLN A 142 43.79 -20.97 10.28
CA GLN A 142 43.96 -21.18 11.73
C GLN A 142 42.65 -20.93 12.52
N GLU A 143 41.68 -20.21 11.96
CA GLU A 143 40.38 -19.89 12.57
C GLU A 143 39.26 -20.27 11.59
N LYS A 144 38.96 -21.58 11.50
CA LYS A 144 37.94 -22.15 10.61
C LYS A 144 36.51 -21.84 11.12
N GLY A 145 36.07 -20.59 11.01
CA GLY A 145 34.72 -20.14 11.40
C GLY A 145 33.75 -19.96 10.21
N PHE A 146 32.44 -19.91 10.45
CA PHE A 146 31.50 -19.30 9.51
C PHE A 146 31.58 -17.78 9.68
N GLU A 147 31.93 -17.08 8.60
CA GLU A 147 32.14 -15.64 8.58
C GLU A 147 31.09 -14.95 7.70
N ALA A 148 30.58 -13.82 8.18
CA ALA A 148 29.86 -12.87 7.35
C ALA A 148 30.43 -11.47 7.61
N LEU A 149 31.11 -10.89 6.63
CA LEU A 149 31.89 -9.66 6.78
C LEU A 149 31.49 -8.64 5.73
N ILE A 150 31.43 -7.37 6.14
CA ILE A 150 31.18 -6.21 5.28
C ILE A 150 32.41 -5.30 5.28
N THR A 151 32.84 -4.94 4.08
CA THR A 151 34.01 -4.09 3.83
C THR A 151 33.57 -2.88 3.03
N ALA A 152 33.85 -1.68 3.53
CA ALA A 152 33.55 -0.39 2.89
C ALA A 152 34.83 0.43 2.57
N GLY A 153 35.95 -0.27 2.37
CA GLY A 153 37.30 0.24 2.16
C GLY A 153 38.35 -0.72 2.74
N ALA A 154 39.59 -0.71 2.22
CA ALA A 154 40.63 -1.72 2.47
C ALA A 154 41.09 -1.93 3.93
N ALA A 155 40.60 -1.14 4.89
CA ALA A 155 40.96 -1.23 6.32
C ALA A 155 39.74 -1.38 7.26
N ASN A 156 38.51 -1.47 6.71
CA ASN A 156 37.27 -1.42 7.48
C ASN A 156 36.43 -2.68 7.27
N GLU A 157 36.97 -3.82 7.69
CA GLU A 157 36.25 -5.09 7.71
C GLU A 157 35.55 -5.25 9.07
N LYS A 158 34.24 -5.47 9.04
CA LYS A 158 33.43 -5.76 10.24
C LYS A 158 32.43 -6.84 9.95
N GLY A 159 32.13 -7.67 10.93
CA GLY A 159 31.06 -8.64 10.80
C GLY A 159 31.12 -9.74 11.84
N ALA A 160 30.34 -10.78 11.61
CA ALA A 160 30.10 -11.83 12.60
C ALA A 160 30.89 -13.08 12.24
N VAL A 161 31.59 -13.62 13.24
CA VAL A 161 32.32 -14.88 13.14
C VAL A 161 31.71 -15.88 14.13
N SER A 162 31.55 -17.12 13.69
CA SER A 162 31.00 -18.23 14.47
C SER A 162 31.71 -19.54 14.09
N PRO A 163 31.50 -20.68 14.76
CA PRO A 163 32.11 -21.94 14.34
C PRO A 163 31.74 -22.33 12.90
N ALA A 164 32.66 -22.98 12.16
CA ALA A 164 32.37 -23.46 10.80
C ALA A 164 31.16 -24.40 10.75
N ILE A 165 30.48 -24.37 9.60
CA ILE A 165 29.32 -25.21 9.36
C ILE A 165 29.74 -26.66 9.04
N ALA A 166 28.83 -27.61 9.28
CA ALA A 166 29.09 -29.01 8.98
C ALA A 166 29.24 -29.25 7.46
N ILE A 167 30.31 -29.96 7.06
CA ILE A 167 30.45 -30.49 5.71
C ILE A 167 29.56 -31.73 5.51
N ASN A 168 29.25 -32.03 4.26
CA ASN A 168 28.45 -33.18 3.84
C ASN A 168 27.08 -33.26 4.53
N LYS A 169 26.49 -32.10 4.83
CA LYS A 169 25.16 -31.96 5.40
C LYS A 169 24.50 -30.68 4.90
N TRP A 170 23.20 -30.74 4.66
CA TRP A 170 22.38 -29.55 4.41
C TRP A 170 22.25 -28.70 5.68
N VAL A 171 22.68 -27.45 5.58
CA VAL A 171 22.60 -26.43 6.64
C VAL A 171 21.83 -25.23 6.09
N HIS A 172 20.94 -24.65 6.89
CA HIS A 172 20.30 -23.37 6.56
C HIS A 172 21.08 -22.21 7.18
N LEU A 173 21.56 -21.30 6.34
CA LEU A 173 22.21 -20.07 6.77
C LEU A 173 21.25 -18.90 6.66
N ALA A 174 21.31 -18.00 7.62
CA ALA A 174 20.76 -16.66 7.45
C ALA A 174 21.70 -15.61 8.04
N ILE A 175 21.83 -14.48 7.36
CA ILE A 175 22.59 -13.31 7.81
C ILE A 175 21.62 -12.14 7.81
N VAL A 176 21.52 -11.45 8.95
CA VAL A 176 20.62 -10.31 9.15
C VAL A 176 21.45 -9.08 9.49
N ILE A 177 21.42 -8.07 8.62
CA ILE A 177 21.98 -6.74 8.87
C ILE A 177 20.83 -5.79 9.21
N ASP A 178 20.88 -5.25 10.44
CA ASP A 178 20.00 -4.21 10.94
C ASP A 178 20.79 -2.91 11.05
N VAL A 179 20.59 -2.02 10.08
CA VAL A 179 21.29 -0.72 10.00
C VAL A 179 20.86 0.23 11.14
N PRO A 180 19.56 0.40 11.47
CA PRO A 180 19.14 1.13 12.66
C PRO A 180 19.83 0.70 13.96
N SER A 181 20.05 -0.60 14.16
CA SER A 181 20.77 -1.13 15.34
C SER A 181 22.30 -1.24 15.14
N ARG A 182 22.82 -0.90 13.95
CA ARG A 182 24.23 -1.09 13.53
C ARG A 182 24.76 -2.48 13.84
N SER A 183 23.97 -3.53 13.57
CA SER A 183 24.31 -4.90 13.95
C SER A 183 24.15 -5.92 12.84
N MET A 184 24.97 -6.96 12.90
CA MET A 184 24.82 -8.19 12.12
C MET A 184 24.50 -9.36 13.05
N ILE A 185 23.59 -10.25 12.68
CA ILE A 185 23.41 -11.54 13.33
C ILE A 185 23.46 -12.65 12.28
N THR A 186 24.24 -13.69 12.54
CA THR A 186 24.31 -14.89 11.71
C THR A 186 23.58 -16.04 12.39
N TYR A 187 22.85 -16.82 11.59
CA TYR A 187 22.05 -17.95 12.03
C TYR A 187 22.45 -19.22 11.28
N VAL A 188 22.49 -20.34 12.01
CA VAL A 188 22.68 -21.69 11.48
C VAL A 188 21.52 -22.55 11.97
N ASP A 189 20.78 -23.16 11.04
CA ASP A 189 19.59 -23.98 11.31
C ASP A 189 18.61 -23.30 12.28
N SER A 190 18.32 -22.02 12.01
CA SER A 190 17.48 -21.08 12.78
C SER A 190 18.00 -20.59 14.12
N LYS A 191 19.16 -21.07 14.58
CA LYS A 191 19.77 -20.63 15.85
C LYS A 191 20.77 -19.51 15.58
N PRO A 192 20.74 -18.39 16.33
CA PRO A 192 21.79 -17.38 16.24
C PRO A 192 23.13 -18.00 16.68
N VAL A 193 24.19 -17.77 15.91
CA VAL A 193 25.54 -18.35 16.15
C VAL A 193 26.66 -17.31 16.18
N GLY A 194 26.45 -16.12 15.62
CA GLY A 194 27.41 -15.02 15.64
C GLY A 194 26.70 -13.67 15.62
N GLU A 195 27.35 -12.66 16.19
CA GLU A 195 26.84 -11.29 16.25
C GLU A 195 27.99 -10.30 16.03
N ALA A 196 27.68 -9.19 15.36
CA ALA A 196 28.57 -8.04 15.21
C ALA A 196 27.84 -6.75 15.55
N LYS A 197 28.57 -5.79 16.12
CA LYS A 197 28.10 -4.43 16.39
C LYS A 197 28.95 -3.41 15.64
N ASP A 198 28.53 -2.15 15.72
CA ASP A 198 29.21 -1.01 15.12
C ASP A 198 29.41 -1.13 13.60
N LEU A 199 28.45 -1.76 12.91
CA LEU A 199 28.42 -1.78 11.46
C LEU A 199 28.34 -0.36 10.87
N PRO A 200 28.69 -0.18 9.57
CA PRO A 200 28.46 1.07 8.87
C PRO A 200 27.02 1.58 9.05
N ALA A 201 26.86 2.90 9.19
CA ALA A 201 25.56 3.54 9.36
C ALA A 201 24.66 3.43 8.11
N GLU A 202 25.23 3.08 6.96
CA GLU A 202 24.54 2.91 5.68
C GLU A 202 25.17 1.77 4.88
N LEU A 203 24.38 1.11 4.04
CA LEU A 203 24.88 0.10 3.08
C LEU A 203 25.29 0.70 1.72
N THR A 204 25.01 1.99 1.49
CA THR A 204 25.30 2.69 0.23
C THR A 204 26.79 2.76 -0.11
N ALA A 205 27.66 2.73 0.90
CA ALA A 205 29.11 2.68 0.70
C ALA A 205 29.56 1.37 0.02
N VAL A 206 28.79 0.30 0.17
CA VAL A 206 29.07 -1.04 -0.39
C VAL A 206 28.29 -1.26 -1.69
N PHE A 207 26.99 -0.99 -1.69
CA PHE A 207 26.14 -1.31 -2.85
C PHE A 207 25.93 -0.13 -3.81
N GLY A 208 26.20 1.11 -3.42
CA GLY A 208 25.90 2.30 -4.23
C GLY A 208 24.41 2.47 -4.56
N GLN A 209 24.04 3.61 -5.16
CA GLN A 209 22.65 3.90 -5.55
C GLN A 209 22.38 3.75 -7.06
N GLN A 210 23.40 3.44 -7.88
CA GLN A 210 23.25 3.35 -9.33
C GLN A 210 23.06 1.89 -9.79
N PRO A 211 22.02 1.58 -10.60
CA PRO A 211 21.84 0.26 -11.20
C PRO A 211 23.01 -0.16 -12.09
N GLY A 212 23.37 -1.45 -12.06
CA GLY A 212 24.33 -2.05 -13.00
C GLY A 212 25.81 -1.92 -12.68
N GLU A 213 26.19 -1.21 -11.61
CA GLU A 213 27.58 -1.13 -11.12
C GLU A 213 27.96 -2.24 -10.13
N GLN A 214 27.02 -3.09 -9.74
CA GLN A 214 27.21 -4.09 -8.68
C GLN A 214 27.57 -5.47 -9.24
N LEU A 215 28.59 -6.08 -8.66
CA LEU A 215 29.00 -7.47 -8.85
C LEU A 215 28.38 -8.32 -7.74
N LEU A 216 27.35 -9.08 -8.10
CA LEU A 216 26.59 -9.89 -7.15
C LEU A 216 26.75 -11.37 -7.48
N TYR A 217 27.66 -12.06 -6.79
CA TYR A 217 28.02 -13.46 -7.06
C TYR A 217 27.56 -14.42 -5.97
N ILE A 218 27.03 -15.56 -6.36
CA ILE A 218 26.78 -16.71 -5.48
C ILE A 218 27.77 -17.80 -5.88
N GLY A 219 28.55 -18.29 -4.91
CA GLY A 219 29.56 -19.34 -5.14
C GLY A 219 30.92 -18.87 -5.67
N ARG A 220 31.18 -17.55 -5.78
CA ARG A 220 32.45 -16.98 -6.24
C ARG A 220 32.82 -15.74 -5.42
N SER A 221 34.12 -15.59 -5.12
CA SER A 221 34.70 -14.41 -4.47
C SER A 221 34.97 -13.26 -5.45
N LEU A 222 34.89 -12.03 -4.95
CA LEU A 222 35.37 -10.84 -5.63
C LEU A 222 36.89 -10.67 -5.50
N LEU A 223 37.53 -11.36 -4.56
CA LEU A 223 38.99 -11.37 -4.42
C LEU A 223 39.63 -12.28 -5.48
N PRO A 224 40.60 -11.79 -6.26
CA PRO A 224 41.30 -12.62 -7.23
C PRO A 224 42.08 -13.77 -6.56
N GLY A 225 41.90 -14.99 -7.06
CA GLY A 225 42.66 -16.17 -6.61
C GLY A 225 41.98 -16.99 -5.51
N ASP A 226 40.91 -16.48 -4.91
CA ASP A 226 40.09 -17.22 -3.94
C ASP A 226 39.38 -18.43 -4.57
N PRO A 227 39.13 -19.50 -3.80
CA PRO A 227 38.47 -20.69 -4.29
C PRO A 227 36.98 -20.49 -4.56
N TYR A 228 36.47 -21.22 -5.55
CA TYR A 228 35.05 -21.29 -5.87
C TYR A 228 34.34 -22.25 -4.90
N LEU A 229 33.04 -22.05 -4.72
CA LEU A 229 32.26 -22.88 -3.81
C LEU A 229 32.13 -24.31 -4.34
N ASN A 230 32.61 -25.28 -3.56
CA ASN A 230 32.34 -26.69 -3.74
C ASN A 230 31.15 -27.10 -2.86
N GLY A 231 29.96 -27.10 -3.44
CA GLY A 231 28.74 -27.38 -2.69
C GLY A 231 27.47 -27.41 -3.53
N MET A 232 26.34 -27.62 -2.85
CA MET A 232 25.01 -27.48 -3.45
C MET A 232 24.23 -26.37 -2.76
N ILE A 233 23.37 -25.68 -3.50
CA ILE A 233 22.56 -24.56 -3.02
C ILE A 233 21.10 -24.81 -3.35
N HIS A 234 20.22 -24.50 -2.39
CA HIS A 234 18.78 -24.50 -2.56
C HIS A 234 18.15 -23.30 -1.87
N ASP A 235 17.10 -22.73 -2.49
CA ASP A 235 16.25 -21.70 -1.89
C ASP A 235 17.02 -20.49 -1.32
N PHE A 236 17.81 -19.84 -2.16
CA PHE A 236 18.56 -18.61 -1.83
C PHE A 236 17.63 -17.40 -1.88
N ARG A 237 17.58 -16.60 -0.82
CA ARG A 237 16.63 -15.51 -0.64
C ARG A 237 17.31 -14.25 -0.15
N ILE A 238 16.81 -13.11 -0.63
CA ILE A 238 17.30 -11.77 -0.27
C ILE A 238 16.09 -10.93 0.15
N TYR A 239 16.19 -10.23 1.27
CA TYR A 239 15.15 -9.39 1.85
C TYR A 239 15.67 -7.99 2.14
N ARG A 240 14.83 -6.98 1.93
CA ARG A 240 15.12 -5.56 2.23
C ARG A 240 14.73 -5.13 3.65
N VAL A 241 14.48 -6.11 4.51
CA VAL A 241 14.08 -5.93 5.91
C VAL A 241 14.98 -6.77 6.81
N PRO A 242 15.25 -6.32 8.05
CA PRO A 242 15.90 -7.17 9.03
C PRO A 242 14.88 -8.24 9.50
N LEU A 243 15.17 -9.51 9.22
CA LEU A 243 14.32 -10.61 9.65
C LEU A 243 14.44 -10.82 11.16
N SER A 244 13.31 -11.03 11.83
CA SER A 244 13.35 -11.44 13.23
C SER A 244 13.76 -12.91 13.37
N SER A 245 14.27 -13.29 14.55
CA SER A 245 14.58 -14.69 14.89
C SER A 245 13.40 -15.63 14.61
N ARG A 246 12.16 -15.16 14.83
CA ARG A 246 10.94 -15.91 14.50
C ARG A 246 10.74 -16.11 13.00
N GLN A 247 10.99 -15.09 12.17
CA GLN A 247 10.89 -15.19 10.71
C GLN A 247 11.95 -16.15 10.17
N VAL A 248 13.19 -16.07 10.66
CA VAL A 248 14.27 -17.02 10.31
C VAL A 248 13.87 -18.46 10.68
N ALA A 249 13.29 -18.66 11.87
CA ALA A 249 12.78 -19.97 12.29
C ALA A 249 11.53 -20.43 11.50
N GLY A 250 10.73 -19.50 10.98
CA GLY A 250 9.62 -19.77 10.06
C GLY A 250 10.14 -20.38 8.76
N ILE A 251 11.03 -19.66 8.09
CA ILE A 251 11.68 -20.08 6.83
C ILE A 251 12.29 -21.49 6.98
N TYR A 252 13.07 -21.70 8.05
CA TYR A 252 13.71 -22.99 8.31
C TYR A 252 12.70 -24.14 8.49
N ARG A 253 11.63 -23.93 9.26
CA ARG A 253 10.63 -24.97 9.56
C ARG A 253 9.72 -25.28 8.38
N HIS A 254 9.35 -24.29 7.56
CA HIS A 254 8.51 -24.51 6.39
C HIS A 254 9.19 -25.40 5.36
N ALA A 255 10.51 -25.29 5.21
CA ALA A 255 11.30 -26.18 4.38
C ALA A 255 11.43 -27.62 4.94
N GLN A 256 10.99 -27.91 6.17
CA GLN A 256 11.09 -29.24 6.78
C GLN A 256 9.79 -30.04 6.79
N ARG A 257 8.63 -29.39 6.87
CA ARG A 257 7.36 -30.06 7.22
C ARG A 257 6.35 -30.20 6.08
N GLY A 258 6.58 -29.60 4.92
CA GLY A 258 5.47 -29.34 3.99
C GLY A 258 4.46 -28.37 4.63
N VAL A 259 3.79 -27.57 3.82
CA VAL A 259 3.04 -26.41 4.29
C VAL A 259 1.75 -26.84 5.01
N ASN A 260 1.50 -26.33 6.22
CA ASN A 260 0.14 -26.30 6.79
C ASN A 260 -0.55 -25.05 6.22
N GLU A 261 -1.38 -25.22 5.19
CA GLU A 261 -1.99 -24.17 4.35
C GLU A 261 -3.03 -23.26 5.05
N GLY A 262 -3.09 -23.27 6.38
CA GLY A 262 -4.10 -22.55 7.16
C GLY A 262 -3.65 -21.23 7.81
N SER A 263 -2.38 -20.85 7.73
CA SER A 263 -1.81 -19.77 8.56
C SER A 263 -1.32 -18.54 7.79
N VAL A 264 -2.06 -18.09 6.78
CA VAL A 264 -1.89 -16.73 6.26
C VAL A 264 -2.55 -15.80 7.29
N ASN A 265 -1.75 -14.94 7.93
CA ASN A 265 -2.00 -14.28 9.23
C ASN A 265 -1.70 -15.14 10.45
N THR A 266 -0.41 -15.38 10.75
CA THR A 266 -0.07 -15.84 12.09
C THR A 266 -0.48 -14.76 13.10
N THR A 267 -1.37 -15.11 14.02
CA THR A 267 -1.84 -14.32 15.19
C THR A 267 -0.74 -14.03 16.20
N GLY A 268 0.52 -14.33 15.88
CA GLY A 268 1.60 -14.19 16.80
C GLY A 268 2.17 -12.78 16.76
N LYS A 269 2.08 -12.09 17.90
CA LYS A 269 2.79 -10.82 18.16
C LYS A 269 4.26 -10.96 17.71
N LYS A 270 4.73 -10.07 16.83
CA LYS A 270 6.16 -9.91 16.54
C LYS A 270 6.86 -9.44 17.82
N GLU A 271 8.15 -9.75 17.99
CA GLU A 271 8.95 -9.10 19.04
C GLU A 271 8.88 -7.58 18.85
N ASP A 272 8.59 -6.88 19.94
CA ASP A 272 8.51 -5.42 19.95
C ASP A 272 9.93 -4.86 20.00
N ASP A 273 10.25 -4.02 19.04
CA ASP A 273 11.55 -3.38 18.89
C ASP A 273 11.46 -1.86 19.08
N LEU A 274 10.30 -1.34 19.46
CA LEU A 274 10.12 0.05 19.85
C LEU A 274 10.41 0.26 21.34
N PRO A 275 10.80 1.48 21.74
CA PRO A 275 10.94 1.83 23.15
C PRO A 275 9.66 1.57 23.95
N HIS A 276 9.79 0.99 25.14
CA HIS A 276 8.65 0.81 26.03
C HIS A 276 8.50 2.00 26.96
N PHE A 277 7.30 2.59 26.96
CA PHE A 277 6.91 3.63 27.90
C PHE A 277 6.01 3.05 28.99
N SER A 278 6.11 3.62 30.20
CA SER A 278 5.22 3.23 31.30
C SER A 278 3.77 3.59 30.95
N PRO A 279 2.81 2.66 31.11
CA PRO A 279 1.40 2.92 30.80
C PRO A 279 0.75 3.94 31.75
N THR A 280 1.38 4.22 32.90
CA THR A 280 0.86 5.12 33.95
C THR A 280 1.66 6.41 34.10
N THR A 281 2.68 6.63 33.26
CA THR A 281 3.46 7.87 33.29
C THR A 281 2.92 8.84 32.25
N ALA A 282 2.40 9.96 32.72
CA ALA A 282 1.83 10.97 31.85
C ALA A 282 2.92 11.59 30.96
N GLN A 283 2.57 11.78 29.69
CA GLN A 283 3.47 12.29 28.66
C GLN A 283 2.84 13.49 27.95
N LEU A 284 3.68 14.38 27.40
CA LEU A 284 3.24 15.59 26.69
C LEU A 284 2.25 16.43 27.53
N TYR A 285 1.13 16.87 26.96
CA TYR A 285 0.12 17.67 27.65
C TYR A 285 -0.60 16.89 28.78
N ASN A 286 -0.57 15.56 28.76
CA ASN A 286 -1.19 14.76 29.84
C ASN A 286 -0.48 14.98 31.18
N THR A 287 0.78 15.44 31.19
CA THR A 287 1.52 15.80 32.42
C THR A 287 0.86 16.93 33.20
N TYR A 288 0.08 17.79 32.54
CA TYR A 288 -0.65 18.89 33.16
C TYR A 288 -2.14 18.57 33.37
N LEU A 289 -2.60 17.37 33.00
CA LEU A 289 -4.01 17.01 33.03
C LEU A 289 -4.48 16.72 34.47
N THR A 290 -5.54 17.39 34.90
CA THR A 290 -6.15 17.21 36.22
C THR A 290 -7.56 16.63 36.16
N GLY A 291 -8.19 16.63 34.98
CA GLY A 291 -9.49 16.02 34.77
C GLY A 291 -9.81 15.83 33.29
N VAL A 292 -10.67 14.85 33.02
CA VAL A 292 -11.17 14.52 31.68
C VAL A 292 -12.68 14.42 31.77
N SER A 293 -13.38 15.10 30.85
CA SER A 293 -14.84 15.09 30.85
C SER A 293 -15.40 13.75 30.38
N ASP A 294 -16.46 13.31 31.03
CA ASP A 294 -17.36 12.29 30.50
C ASP A 294 -18.13 12.84 29.28
N VAL A 295 -18.67 11.94 28.47
CA VAL A 295 -19.45 12.29 27.27
C VAL A 295 -20.79 11.58 27.25
N GLU A 296 -21.82 12.28 26.78
CA GLU A 296 -23.11 11.66 26.45
C GLU A 296 -23.14 11.35 24.97
N VAL A 297 -23.51 10.12 24.63
CA VAL A 297 -23.60 9.65 23.25
C VAL A 297 -24.94 8.99 23.03
N GLU A 298 -25.55 9.27 21.89
CA GLU A 298 -26.79 8.62 21.50
C GLU A 298 -26.55 7.65 20.34
N THR A 299 -27.28 6.54 20.36
CA THR A 299 -27.36 5.62 19.24
C THR A 299 -28.77 5.08 19.10
N GLU A 300 -29.01 4.33 18.03
CA GLU A 300 -30.28 3.67 17.76
C GLU A 300 -30.15 2.16 17.91
N THR A 301 -31.26 1.49 18.24
CA THR A 301 -31.34 0.04 18.35
C THR A 301 -30.68 -0.65 17.15
N GLY A 302 -29.72 -1.54 17.41
CA GLY A 302 -28.96 -2.29 16.43
C GLY A 302 -27.70 -1.61 15.88
N ASN A 303 -27.44 -0.32 16.18
CA ASN A 303 -26.24 0.39 15.70
C ASN A 303 -25.33 0.74 16.87
N LEU A 304 -24.03 0.43 16.76
CA LEU A 304 -23.06 0.86 17.77
C LEU A 304 -22.90 2.38 17.78
N PRO A 305 -22.69 3.01 18.95
CA PRO A 305 -22.47 4.45 19.04
C PRO A 305 -21.17 4.88 18.34
N ARG A 306 -21.13 6.10 17.80
CA ARG A 306 -19.87 6.77 17.42
C ARG A 306 -19.32 7.51 18.63
N LEU A 307 -18.23 6.99 19.19
CA LEU A 307 -17.58 7.57 20.35
C LEU A 307 -16.57 8.63 19.90
N PRO A 308 -16.58 9.85 20.47
CA PRO A 308 -15.64 10.88 20.07
C PRO A 308 -14.21 10.48 20.45
N GLY A 309 -13.29 10.46 19.48
CA GLY A 309 -11.88 10.17 19.75
C GLY A 309 -11.19 11.19 20.66
N TYR A 310 -11.73 12.41 20.74
CA TYR A 310 -11.19 13.49 21.58
C TYR A 310 -12.28 14.14 22.43
N VAL A 311 -11.99 14.35 23.72
CA VAL A 311 -12.89 14.95 24.71
C VAL A 311 -12.24 16.16 25.41
N SER A 312 -13.02 16.92 26.17
CA SER A 312 -12.50 18.07 26.91
C SER A 312 -11.63 17.62 28.10
N GLY A 313 -10.49 18.29 28.27
CA GLY A 313 -9.61 18.13 29.44
C GLY A 313 -9.49 19.41 30.24
N THR A 314 -9.19 19.27 31.54
CA THR A 314 -8.83 20.37 32.44
C THR A 314 -7.35 20.25 32.78
N TYR A 315 -6.63 21.37 32.70
CA TYR A 315 -5.18 21.40 32.86
C TYR A 315 -4.77 22.35 33.99
N ARG A 316 -3.68 22.04 34.69
CA ARG A 316 -3.07 22.88 35.74
C ARG A 316 -2.07 23.88 35.15
N ASP A 317 -1.50 24.71 36.04
CA ASP A 317 -0.37 25.60 35.76
C ASP A 317 -0.63 26.63 34.63
N GLY A 318 -1.90 27.01 34.44
CA GLY A 318 -2.33 27.96 33.42
C GLY A 318 -2.22 27.44 31.98
N ILE A 319 -1.88 26.16 31.78
CA ILE A 319 -1.78 25.54 30.46
C ILE A 319 -3.17 25.41 29.86
N LYS A 320 -3.35 25.91 28.63
CA LYS A 320 -4.53 25.66 27.81
C LYS A 320 -4.23 24.48 26.88
N GLY A 321 -4.36 23.26 27.40
CA GLY A 321 -4.08 22.05 26.63
C GLY A 321 -5.09 21.78 25.51
N PRO A 322 -4.74 20.88 24.56
CA PRO A 322 -5.65 20.47 23.49
C PRO A 322 -6.83 19.65 24.02
N LYS A 323 -7.72 19.17 23.14
CA LYS A 323 -8.64 18.10 23.54
C LYS A 323 -7.86 16.81 23.82
N VAL A 324 -8.31 16.04 24.80
CA VAL A 324 -7.67 14.80 25.26
C VAL A 324 -8.07 13.65 24.36
N ARG A 325 -7.08 12.93 23.80
CA ARG A 325 -7.33 11.67 23.08
C ARG A 325 -7.79 10.60 24.06
N VAL A 326 -8.91 9.95 23.76
CA VAL A 326 -9.43 8.81 24.53
C VAL A 326 -9.41 7.57 23.66
N VAL A 327 -8.86 6.48 24.19
CA VAL A 327 -8.93 5.16 23.57
C VAL A 327 -10.13 4.44 24.16
N TRP A 328 -11.17 4.24 23.34
CA TRP A 328 -12.38 3.53 23.73
C TRP A 328 -12.27 2.03 23.43
N PRO A 329 -12.82 1.15 24.28
CA PRO A 329 -12.99 -0.26 23.94
C PRO A 329 -13.80 -0.41 22.65
N ALA A 330 -13.27 -1.18 21.70
CA ALA A 330 -13.90 -1.38 20.41
C ALA A 330 -14.63 -2.74 20.39
N ALA A 331 -15.96 -2.72 20.51
CA ALA A 331 -16.79 -3.92 20.45
C ALA A 331 -16.67 -4.65 19.10
N ILE A 332 -16.78 -5.98 19.12
CA ILE A 332 -16.71 -6.86 17.92
C ILE A 332 -18.08 -7.26 17.39
N ASP A 333 -19.15 -6.89 18.09
CA ASP A 333 -20.54 -7.09 17.72
C ASP A 333 -21.41 -5.94 18.26
N ASN A 334 -22.70 -5.95 17.90
CA ASN A 334 -23.69 -4.96 18.31
C ASN A 334 -24.71 -5.50 19.33
N THR A 335 -24.40 -6.56 20.07
CA THR A 335 -25.34 -7.18 21.03
C THR A 335 -25.77 -6.20 22.13
N ALA A 336 -24.86 -5.33 22.57
CA ALA A 336 -25.10 -4.31 23.59
C ALA A 336 -26.18 -3.27 23.21
N VAL A 337 -26.51 -3.14 21.93
CA VAL A 337 -27.45 -2.11 21.42
C VAL A 337 -28.73 -2.70 20.83
N LEU A 338 -29.02 -3.99 21.05
CA LEU A 338 -30.21 -4.65 20.49
C LEU A 338 -31.53 -4.25 21.15
N LYS A 339 -31.51 -3.51 22.28
CA LYS A 339 -32.70 -3.03 22.97
C LYS A 339 -32.52 -1.57 23.42
N PRO A 340 -33.57 -0.73 23.40
CA PRO A 340 -33.53 0.60 23.99
C PRO A 340 -33.12 0.55 25.47
N GLY A 341 -32.38 1.56 25.93
CA GLY A 341 -31.84 1.57 27.28
C GLY A 341 -30.64 2.51 27.42
N ARG A 342 -29.92 2.38 28.53
CA ARG A 342 -28.68 3.12 28.78
C ARG A 342 -27.60 2.16 29.27
N TYR A 343 -26.37 2.40 28.85
CA TYR A 343 -25.20 1.69 29.35
C TYR A 343 -23.97 2.61 29.31
N THR A 344 -22.92 2.23 30.03
CA THR A 344 -21.70 3.03 30.11
C THR A 344 -20.54 2.28 29.47
N ILE A 345 -19.75 2.99 28.67
CA ILE A 345 -18.46 2.52 28.16
C ILE A 345 -17.36 3.33 28.86
N THR A 346 -16.35 2.66 29.39
CA THR A 346 -15.21 3.30 30.04
C THR A 346 -14.04 3.34 29.06
N GLY A 347 -13.56 4.54 28.74
CA GLY A 347 -12.35 4.76 27.96
C GLY A 347 -11.11 4.87 28.85
N HIS A 348 -9.95 4.98 28.22
CA HIS A 348 -8.66 5.21 28.88
C HIS A 348 -7.88 6.31 28.17
N VAL A 349 -7.09 7.06 28.94
CA VAL A 349 -6.19 8.12 28.44
C VAL A 349 -4.74 7.69 28.66
N ALA A 350 -4.00 7.55 27.56
CA ALA A 350 -2.63 7.05 27.55
C ALA A 350 -1.70 7.76 28.56
N GLY A 351 -0.97 6.97 29.34
CA GLY A 351 -0.04 7.46 30.36
C GLY A 351 -0.71 7.94 31.65
N THR A 352 -2.00 7.68 31.88
CA THR A 352 -2.71 8.22 33.06
C THR A 352 -3.71 7.22 33.64
N ASP A 353 -4.13 7.45 34.89
CA ASP A 353 -5.22 6.70 35.51
C ASP A 353 -6.62 7.30 35.21
N PHE A 354 -6.73 8.20 34.22
CA PHE A 354 -8.03 8.77 33.85
C PHE A 354 -8.85 7.79 33.01
N HIS A 355 -10.08 7.57 33.47
CA HIS A 355 -11.04 6.63 32.90
C HIS A 355 -12.36 7.34 32.53
N PRO A 356 -12.37 8.20 31.50
CA PRO A 356 -13.58 8.92 31.10
C PRO A 356 -14.69 7.96 30.68
N LYS A 357 -15.93 8.32 30.98
CA LYS A 357 -17.12 7.52 30.69
C LYS A 357 -17.89 8.09 29.52
N ALA A 358 -18.30 7.21 28.62
CA ALA A 358 -19.34 7.50 27.63
C ALA A 358 -20.68 6.93 28.13
N LEU A 359 -21.62 7.80 28.47
CA LEU A 359 -22.98 7.44 28.83
C LEU A 359 -23.79 7.29 27.54
N VAL A 360 -24.02 6.05 27.12
CA VAL A 360 -24.70 5.73 25.86
C VAL A 360 -26.20 5.58 26.10
N THR A 361 -27.00 6.39 25.39
CA THR A 361 -28.46 6.24 25.34
C THR A 361 -28.87 5.58 24.02
N ILE A 362 -29.48 4.39 24.11
CA ILE A 362 -30.01 3.64 22.97
C ILE A 362 -31.49 4.03 22.79
N LYS A 363 -31.77 4.76 21.71
CA LYS A 363 -33.12 5.10 21.30
C LYS A 363 -33.73 3.96 20.47
N ALA A 364 -35.06 3.87 20.46
CA ALA A 364 -35.75 3.00 19.52
C ALA A 364 -35.36 3.36 18.07
N ALA A 365 -35.18 2.35 17.22
CA ALA A 365 -34.82 2.55 15.83
C ALA A 365 -35.83 3.48 15.14
N LYS A 366 -35.33 4.53 14.49
CA LYS A 366 -36.13 5.41 13.63
C LYS A 366 -35.88 5.06 12.16
N LYS A 367 -36.77 5.52 11.29
CA LYS A 367 -36.51 5.45 9.85
C LYS A 367 -35.21 6.18 9.55
N THR A 368 -34.22 5.45 9.06
CA THR A 368 -32.88 6.00 8.78
C THR A 368 -32.99 7.10 7.72
N THR A 369 -32.57 8.31 8.05
CA THR A 369 -32.36 9.40 7.09
C THR A 369 -30.87 9.48 6.76
N THR A 370 -30.50 9.17 5.53
CA THR A 370 -29.14 9.37 5.00
C THR A 370 -29.09 10.61 4.08
N PRO A 371 -27.94 11.26 3.94
CA PRO A 371 -27.81 12.45 3.10
C PRO A 371 -28.07 12.14 1.62
N ALA A 372 -28.77 13.02 0.91
CA ALA A 372 -28.89 12.95 -0.54
C ALA A 372 -27.65 13.57 -1.22
N LEU A 373 -27.40 13.20 -2.47
CA LEU A 373 -26.33 13.79 -3.29
C LEU A 373 -26.63 15.27 -3.54
N LYS A 374 -25.72 16.16 -3.13
CA LYS A 374 -25.90 17.63 -3.20
C LYS A 374 -24.91 18.33 -4.10
N LEU A 375 -23.72 17.75 -4.28
CA LEU A 375 -22.65 18.33 -5.08
C LEU A 375 -22.30 17.46 -6.28
N GLU A 376 -21.60 18.09 -7.22
CA GLU A 376 -20.92 17.52 -8.38
C GLU A 376 -19.48 18.02 -8.43
N THR A 377 -18.61 17.21 -9.04
CA THR A 377 -17.23 17.59 -9.35
C THR A 377 -17.20 18.47 -10.61
N PHE A 378 -16.15 19.28 -10.76
CA PHE A 378 -15.82 19.85 -12.07
C PHE A 378 -15.00 18.84 -12.88
N ASP A 379 -15.11 18.91 -14.21
CA ASP A 379 -14.27 18.10 -15.09
C ASP A 379 -12.80 18.56 -14.98
N LEU A 380 -11.85 17.64 -15.18
CA LEU A 380 -10.41 17.95 -15.08
C LEU A 380 -9.99 19.06 -16.05
N SER A 381 -10.64 19.18 -17.20
CA SER A 381 -10.39 20.22 -18.20
C SER A 381 -10.88 21.61 -17.78
N GLN A 382 -11.70 21.71 -16.73
CA GLN A 382 -12.23 22.96 -16.22
C GLN A 382 -11.36 23.54 -15.09
N VAL A 383 -10.39 22.79 -14.57
CA VAL A 383 -9.52 23.25 -13.50
C VAL A 383 -8.07 23.13 -13.94
N THR A 384 -7.42 24.27 -14.17
CA THR A 384 -6.00 24.33 -14.51
C THR A 384 -5.18 24.60 -13.26
N LEU A 385 -4.12 23.82 -13.03
CA LEU A 385 -3.11 24.14 -12.02
C LEU A 385 -2.19 25.25 -12.54
N ASN A 386 -1.96 26.26 -11.72
CA ASN A 386 -1.12 27.40 -12.06
C ASN A 386 0.22 27.36 -11.29
N THR A 387 1.14 28.23 -11.69
CA THR A 387 2.28 28.61 -10.85
C THR A 387 1.83 29.33 -9.57
N ASP A 388 2.73 29.43 -8.60
CA ASP A 388 2.50 30.20 -7.38
C ASP A 388 2.31 31.70 -7.66
N ALA A 389 2.07 32.49 -6.60
CA ALA A 389 1.90 33.94 -6.71
C ALA A 389 3.14 34.71 -7.24
N PHE A 390 4.31 34.07 -7.31
CA PHE A 390 5.58 34.63 -7.79
C PHE A 390 5.99 34.08 -9.16
N GLY A 391 5.22 33.15 -9.72
CA GLY A 391 5.50 32.53 -11.01
C GLY A 391 6.37 31.27 -10.96
N HIS A 392 6.64 30.71 -9.78
CA HIS A 392 7.36 29.45 -9.67
C HIS A 392 6.43 28.24 -9.83
N GLU A 393 6.97 27.13 -10.32
CA GLU A 393 6.24 25.86 -10.29
C GLU A 393 5.97 25.43 -8.85
N THR A 394 4.72 25.07 -8.59
CA THR A 394 4.36 24.42 -7.32
C THR A 394 4.74 22.95 -7.36
N LYS A 395 4.83 22.31 -6.17
CA LYS A 395 5.02 20.85 -6.10
C LYS A 395 3.94 20.03 -6.83
N PHE A 396 2.73 20.56 -6.96
CA PHE A 396 1.66 19.92 -7.71
C PHE A 396 1.96 19.91 -9.22
N VAL A 397 2.47 21.02 -9.74
CA VAL A 397 2.85 21.17 -11.15
C VAL A 397 4.06 20.30 -11.46
N GLU A 398 5.12 20.37 -10.63
CA GLU A 398 6.33 19.55 -10.78
C GLU A 398 5.99 18.05 -10.83
N ASN A 399 5.21 17.57 -9.85
CA ASN A 399 4.86 16.16 -9.77
C ASN A 399 3.91 15.75 -10.91
N ARG A 400 2.94 16.59 -11.29
CA ARG A 400 2.11 16.35 -12.47
C ARG A 400 2.99 16.18 -13.72
N ASP A 401 3.92 17.10 -13.95
CA ASP A 401 4.69 17.15 -15.19
C ASP A 401 5.72 16.02 -15.30
N LYS A 402 6.35 15.60 -14.20
CA LYS A 402 7.15 14.36 -14.16
C LYS A 402 6.37 13.15 -14.70
N PHE A 403 5.11 13.01 -14.28
CA PHE A 403 4.27 11.89 -14.68
C PHE A 403 3.72 12.05 -16.10
N ILE A 404 3.16 13.22 -16.44
CA ILE A 404 2.58 13.48 -17.76
C ILE A 404 3.64 13.35 -18.86
N ASN A 405 4.83 13.93 -18.66
CA ASN A 405 5.88 13.91 -19.67
C ASN A 405 6.40 12.49 -19.90
N THR A 406 6.62 11.70 -18.84
CA THR A 406 7.02 10.29 -19.00
C THR A 406 5.89 9.44 -19.57
N LEU A 407 4.64 9.65 -19.16
CA LEU A 407 3.49 8.92 -19.70
C LEU A 407 3.34 9.14 -21.21
N ALA A 408 3.59 10.37 -21.70
CA ALA A 408 3.54 10.70 -23.13
C ALA A 408 4.56 9.91 -23.97
N THR A 409 5.70 9.51 -23.39
CA THR A 409 6.77 8.75 -24.09
C THR A 409 6.61 7.23 -24.00
N THR A 410 5.69 6.72 -23.18
CA THR A 410 5.45 5.27 -23.05
C THR A 410 5.03 4.61 -24.37
N ASP A 411 5.43 3.37 -24.60
CA ASP A 411 4.92 2.56 -25.73
C ASP A 411 3.61 1.87 -25.31
N PRO A 412 2.45 2.18 -25.93
CA PRO A 412 1.19 1.52 -25.61
C PRO A 412 1.23 0.00 -25.91
N ASN A 413 2.14 -0.48 -26.75
CA ASN A 413 2.29 -1.90 -27.01
C ASN A 413 2.80 -2.69 -25.81
N SER A 414 3.58 -2.07 -24.92
CA SER A 414 4.03 -2.71 -23.69
C SER A 414 2.84 -3.07 -22.79
N PHE A 415 1.83 -2.20 -22.71
CA PHE A 415 0.60 -2.42 -21.97
C PHE A 415 -0.31 -3.44 -22.68
N LEU A 416 -0.37 -3.43 -24.01
CA LEU A 416 -1.18 -4.40 -24.78
C LEU A 416 -0.54 -5.78 -24.91
N TYR A 417 0.74 -5.93 -24.53
CA TYR A 417 1.53 -7.13 -24.78
C TYR A 417 0.84 -8.39 -24.23
N MET A 418 0.44 -8.36 -22.96
CA MET A 418 -0.13 -9.53 -22.27
C MET A 418 -1.53 -9.89 -22.75
N PHE A 419 -2.29 -8.93 -23.29
CA PHE A 419 -3.56 -9.21 -23.95
C PHE A 419 -3.35 -9.95 -25.27
N ARG A 420 -2.38 -9.51 -26.09
CA ARG A 420 -2.03 -10.22 -27.32
C ARG A 420 -1.49 -11.62 -27.04
N ASP A 421 -0.63 -11.76 -26.02
CA ASP A 421 -0.08 -13.05 -25.58
C ASP A 421 -1.19 -14.03 -25.17
N ALA A 422 -2.14 -13.59 -24.33
CA ALA A 422 -3.28 -14.42 -23.95
C ALA A 422 -4.10 -14.88 -25.17
N PHE A 423 -4.36 -14.00 -26.13
CA PHE A 423 -5.13 -14.31 -27.33
C PHE A 423 -4.30 -14.99 -28.44
N GLY A 424 -3.05 -15.39 -28.16
CA GLY A 424 -2.16 -16.05 -29.12
C GLY A 424 -1.81 -15.19 -30.34
N GLN A 425 -1.89 -13.86 -30.21
CA GLN A 425 -1.60 -12.91 -31.27
C GLN A 425 -0.12 -12.54 -31.30
N GLN A 426 0.39 -12.26 -32.51
CA GLN A 426 1.76 -11.79 -32.67
C GLN A 426 1.94 -10.38 -32.08
N GLN A 427 3.11 -10.16 -31.49
CA GLN A 427 3.49 -8.85 -30.98
C GLN A 427 3.99 -7.96 -32.11
N PRO A 428 3.67 -6.66 -32.12
CA PRO A 428 4.28 -5.71 -33.04
C PRO A 428 5.81 -5.70 -32.91
N ALA A 429 6.51 -5.43 -34.02
CA ALA A 429 7.97 -5.40 -34.03
C ALA A 429 8.51 -4.39 -33.00
N GLY A 430 9.41 -4.85 -32.12
CA GLY A 430 10.04 -4.02 -31.09
C GLY A 430 9.25 -3.87 -29.78
N ALA A 431 8.00 -4.37 -29.70
CA ALA A 431 7.21 -4.34 -28.47
C ALA A 431 7.90 -5.14 -27.35
N LYS A 432 7.95 -4.56 -26.15
CA LYS A 432 8.56 -5.18 -24.97
C LYS A 432 7.52 -5.37 -23.87
N PRO A 433 7.47 -6.53 -23.19
CA PRO A 433 6.56 -6.73 -22.08
C PRO A 433 6.92 -5.83 -20.90
N LEU A 434 5.92 -5.46 -20.10
CA LEU A 434 6.14 -4.85 -18.78
C LEU A 434 6.76 -5.86 -17.81
N GLY A 435 7.52 -5.35 -16.84
CA GLY A 435 8.13 -6.13 -15.76
C GLY A 435 7.27 -6.22 -14.49
N VAL A 436 7.89 -6.72 -13.41
CA VAL A 436 7.29 -6.82 -12.06
C VAL A 436 5.98 -7.65 -12.10
N TRP A 437 4.87 -7.13 -11.56
CA TRP A 437 3.64 -7.90 -11.40
C TRP A 437 2.80 -8.00 -12.69
N ASP A 438 3.20 -7.27 -13.73
CA ASP A 438 2.60 -7.33 -15.06
C ASP A 438 3.40 -8.19 -16.07
N SER A 439 4.40 -8.92 -15.56
CA SER A 439 5.22 -9.78 -16.40
C SER A 439 4.50 -11.05 -16.87
N ARG A 440 5.07 -11.72 -17.88
CA ARG A 440 4.43 -12.82 -18.61
C ARG A 440 3.94 -13.95 -17.71
N ASP A 441 4.70 -14.33 -16.68
CA ASP A 441 4.35 -15.47 -15.82
C ASP A 441 3.59 -15.07 -14.56
N THR A 442 3.32 -13.78 -14.35
CA THR A 442 2.64 -13.29 -13.15
C THR A 442 1.12 -13.30 -13.32
N LYS A 443 0.42 -13.77 -12.29
CA LYS A 443 -1.03 -13.97 -12.28
C LYS A 443 -1.86 -12.67 -12.18
N LEU A 444 -1.22 -11.54 -11.88
CA LEU A 444 -1.85 -10.22 -11.80
C LEU A 444 -1.77 -9.43 -13.12
N ARG A 445 -1.09 -9.97 -14.16
CA ARG A 445 -0.86 -9.27 -15.42
C ARG A 445 -2.13 -8.71 -16.04
N GLY A 446 -2.04 -7.54 -16.67
CA GLY A 446 -3.16 -6.75 -17.20
C GLY A 446 -3.62 -5.63 -16.26
N HIS A 447 -3.27 -5.66 -14.97
CA HIS A 447 -3.68 -4.61 -14.04
C HIS A 447 -3.07 -3.25 -14.39
N ALA A 448 -1.81 -3.21 -14.82
CA ALA A 448 -1.15 -1.99 -15.27
C ALA A 448 -1.85 -1.37 -16.46
N THR A 449 -2.40 -2.17 -17.37
CA THR A 449 -3.14 -1.66 -18.54
C THR A 449 -4.42 -0.95 -18.14
N GLY A 450 -5.13 -1.46 -17.13
CA GLY A 450 -6.30 -0.78 -16.58
C GLY A 450 -5.95 0.58 -15.96
N HIS A 451 -4.92 0.62 -15.11
CA HIS A 451 -4.41 1.88 -14.56
C HIS A 451 -3.92 2.84 -15.66
N TYR A 452 -3.26 2.32 -16.69
CA TYR A 452 -2.76 3.09 -17.82
C TYR A 452 -3.91 3.75 -18.58
N LEU A 453 -5.00 3.02 -18.86
CA LEU A 453 -6.21 3.56 -19.50
C LEU A 453 -6.80 4.74 -18.72
N THR A 454 -6.95 4.58 -17.40
CA THR A 454 -7.40 5.68 -16.52
C THR A 454 -6.43 6.86 -16.56
N ALA A 455 -5.12 6.62 -16.45
CA ALA A 455 -4.12 7.68 -16.43
C ALA A 455 -4.05 8.46 -17.74
N ILE A 456 -4.11 7.80 -18.91
CA ILE A 456 -4.12 8.49 -20.21
C ILE A 456 -5.45 9.22 -20.46
N ALA A 457 -6.57 8.74 -19.93
CA ALA A 457 -7.85 9.45 -19.97
C ALA A 457 -7.82 10.72 -19.11
N GLN A 458 -7.27 10.62 -17.89
CA GLN A 458 -7.08 11.75 -17.00
C GLN A 458 -6.08 12.76 -17.58
N ALA A 459 -4.96 12.29 -18.15
CA ALA A 459 -3.98 13.14 -18.82
C ALA A 459 -4.56 13.86 -20.04
N TYR A 460 -5.35 13.18 -20.88
CA TYR A 460 -6.08 13.81 -21.98
C TYR A 460 -6.99 14.95 -21.50
N ALA A 461 -7.71 14.73 -20.40
CA ALA A 461 -8.63 15.72 -19.84
C ALA A 461 -7.89 16.88 -19.16
N SER A 462 -6.78 16.62 -18.46
CA SER A 462 -6.05 17.62 -17.67
C SER A 462 -5.05 18.45 -18.49
N THR A 463 -4.58 17.95 -19.64
CA THR A 463 -3.62 18.65 -20.51
C THR A 463 -4.28 19.57 -21.54
N GLY A 464 -5.49 20.07 -21.28
CA GLY A 464 -6.17 20.99 -22.20
C GLY A 464 -5.37 22.26 -22.55
N TYR A 465 -4.41 22.64 -21.69
CA TYR A 465 -3.46 23.74 -21.87
C TYR A 465 -2.34 23.46 -22.88
N ASP A 466 -2.08 22.18 -23.21
CA ASP A 466 -1.09 21.75 -24.21
C ASP A 466 -1.75 20.82 -25.23
N LYS A 467 -2.02 21.36 -26.42
CA LYS A 467 -2.70 20.62 -27.49
C LYS A 467 -1.88 19.49 -28.08
N ALA A 468 -0.55 19.54 -28.01
CA ALA A 468 0.29 18.46 -28.51
C ALA A 468 0.25 17.26 -27.55
N LEU A 469 0.36 17.51 -26.24
CA LEU A 469 0.18 16.47 -25.22
C LEU A 469 -1.23 15.88 -25.27
N GLN A 470 -2.26 16.73 -25.35
CA GLN A 470 -3.64 16.27 -25.45
C GLN A 470 -3.86 15.38 -26.69
N ALA A 471 -3.32 15.74 -27.85
CA ALA A 471 -3.40 14.93 -29.06
C ALA A 471 -2.63 13.59 -28.93
N ASN A 472 -1.46 13.60 -28.27
CA ASN A 472 -0.68 12.39 -27.98
C ASN A 472 -1.50 11.39 -27.15
N PHE A 473 -2.11 11.84 -26.04
CA PHE A 473 -2.94 10.96 -25.21
C PHE A 473 -4.21 10.50 -25.92
N SER A 474 -4.82 11.35 -26.73
CA SER A 474 -5.95 10.96 -27.59
C SER A 474 -5.56 9.80 -28.51
N GLY A 475 -4.42 9.89 -29.19
CA GLY A 475 -3.93 8.82 -30.07
C GLY A 475 -3.63 7.52 -29.31
N LYS A 476 -3.04 7.60 -28.11
CA LYS A 476 -2.80 6.43 -27.25
C LYS A 476 -4.10 5.76 -26.83
N MET A 477 -5.10 6.54 -26.37
CA MET A 477 -6.42 6.03 -25.99
C MET A 477 -7.08 5.28 -27.16
N GLU A 478 -7.12 5.91 -28.34
CA GLU A 478 -7.71 5.30 -29.53
C GLU A 478 -7.01 3.99 -29.89
N TYR A 479 -5.67 3.97 -29.90
CA TYR A 479 -4.90 2.77 -30.24
C TYR A 479 -5.13 1.61 -29.26
N VAL A 480 -5.09 1.88 -27.95
CA VAL A 480 -5.31 0.87 -26.91
C VAL A 480 -6.74 0.35 -26.96
N VAL A 481 -7.74 1.24 -27.03
CA VAL A 481 -9.15 0.83 -27.10
C VAL A 481 -9.45 0.05 -28.37
N ASN A 482 -8.94 0.45 -29.53
CA ASN A 482 -9.15 -0.29 -30.77
C ASN A 482 -8.56 -1.70 -30.68
N THR A 483 -7.33 -1.83 -30.17
CA THR A 483 -6.70 -3.16 -30.00
C THR A 483 -7.51 -4.04 -29.04
N LEU A 484 -7.89 -3.51 -27.87
CA LEU A 484 -8.70 -4.27 -26.90
C LEU A 484 -10.08 -4.60 -27.47
N TYR A 485 -10.68 -3.71 -28.25
CA TYR A 485 -11.95 -3.96 -28.92
C TYR A 485 -11.82 -5.16 -29.85
N ASP A 486 -10.85 -5.15 -30.75
CA ASP A 486 -10.64 -6.23 -31.73
C ASP A 486 -10.41 -7.58 -31.04
N LEU A 487 -9.60 -7.62 -29.96
CA LEU A 487 -9.40 -8.82 -29.15
C LEU A 487 -10.70 -9.29 -28.48
N SER A 488 -11.47 -8.37 -27.88
CA SER A 488 -12.73 -8.71 -27.20
C SER A 488 -13.76 -9.33 -28.14
N GLN A 489 -13.71 -9.00 -29.43
CA GLN A 489 -14.62 -9.58 -30.43
C GLN A 489 -14.27 -11.04 -30.77
N LEU A 490 -13.07 -11.51 -30.44
CA LEU A 490 -12.66 -12.90 -30.69
C LEU A 490 -13.25 -13.88 -29.68
N SER A 491 -13.44 -13.45 -28.43
CA SER A 491 -13.87 -14.33 -27.35
C SER A 491 -15.30 -14.83 -27.54
N GLY A 492 -15.49 -16.14 -27.42
CA GLY A 492 -16.79 -16.79 -27.55
C GLY A 492 -17.37 -16.76 -28.98
N ASN A 493 -16.52 -16.60 -30.00
CA ASN A 493 -16.88 -16.68 -31.41
C ASN A 493 -15.98 -17.69 -32.13
N ALA A 494 -16.49 -18.35 -33.18
CA ALA A 494 -15.71 -19.32 -33.95
C ALA A 494 -14.45 -18.69 -34.56
N LYS A 495 -13.30 -19.37 -34.41
CA LYS A 495 -12.03 -18.93 -35.03
C LYS A 495 -12.11 -18.90 -36.55
N GLU A 496 -12.79 -19.87 -37.13
CA GLU A 496 -13.02 -20.02 -38.57
C GLU A 496 -14.51 -20.29 -38.81
N ALA A 497 -15.01 -19.95 -40.00
CA ALA A 497 -16.42 -20.15 -40.33
C ALA A 497 -16.83 -21.63 -40.20
N GLY A 498 -17.85 -21.90 -39.39
CA GLY A 498 -18.34 -23.26 -39.12
C GLY A 498 -17.58 -24.03 -38.02
N GLY A 499 -16.55 -23.44 -37.42
CA GLY A 499 -15.83 -24.04 -36.29
C GLY A 499 -16.66 -24.09 -35.00
N THR A 500 -16.34 -25.04 -34.12
CA THR A 500 -16.96 -25.15 -32.78
C THR A 500 -16.41 -24.10 -31.82
N PHE A 501 -17.28 -23.53 -30.99
CA PHE A 501 -16.92 -22.50 -30.01
C PHE A 501 -17.89 -22.52 -28.82
N VAL A 502 -17.53 -21.82 -27.73
CA VAL A 502 -18.39 -21.67 -26.55
C VAL A 502 -18.64 -20.19 -26.30
N SER A 503 -19.86 -19.76 -26.60
CA SER A 503 -20.29 -18.37 -26.39
C SER A 503 -20.79 -18.09 -24.98
N ASP A 504 -21.27 -19.10 -24.25
CA ASP A 504 -21.80 -18.94 -22.90
C ASP A 504 -20.64 -18.80 -21.88
N PRO A 505 -20.49 -17.65 -21.20
CA PRO A 505 -19.50 -17.46 -20.15
C PRO A 505 -19.57 -18.50 -19.03
N ALA A 506 -20.73 -19.09 -18.74
CA ALA A 506 -20.89 -20.11 -17.70
C ALA A 506 -20.45 -21.52 -18.14
N ALA A 507 -20.26 -21.74 -19.44
CA ALA A 507 -19.96 -23.05 -20.02
C ALA A 507 -18.50 -23.20 -20.52
N VAL A 508 -17.62 -22.25 -20.18
CA VAL A 508 -16.20 -22.29 -20.53
C VAL A 508 -15.60 -23.65 -20.14
N PRO A 509 -14.98 -24.40 -21.06
CA PRO A 509 -14.38 -25.71 -20.78
C PRO A 509 -12.97 -25.58 -20.20
N THR A 510 -12.42 -26.67 -19.66
CA THR A 510 -10.98 -26.77 -19.31
C THR A 510 -10.12 -26.59 -20.57
N GLY A 511 -8.86 -26.18 -20.37
CA GLY A 511 -7.93 -25.98 -21.48
C GLY A 511 -7.64 -27.26 -22.26
N PRO A 512 -7.29 -27.16 -23.57
CA PRO A 512 -6.92 -28.31 -24.36
C PRO A 512 -5.83 -29.15 -23.68
N GLY A 513 -6.07 -30.47 -23.54
CA GLY A 513 -5.14 -31.40 -22.90
C GLY A 513 -5.08 -31.31 -21.37
N LYS A 514 -5.93 -30.50 -20.72
CA LYS A 514 -5.98 -30.34 -19.25
C LYS A 514 -7.19 -31.05 -18.65
N SER A 515 -6.97 -31.76 -17.55
CA SER A 515 -8.01 -32.46 -16.78
C SER A 515 -8.77 -31.55 -15.81
N ASP A 516 -8.21 -30.40 -15.44
CA ASP A 516 -8.86 -29.36 -14.61
C ASP A 516 -8.40 -27.96 -15.06
N TYR A 517 -8.99 -26.91 -14.49
CA TYR A 517 -8.53 -25.53 -14.65
C TYR A 517 -7.24 -25.32 -13.88
N ASP A 518 -6.30 -24.61 -14.51
CA ASP A 518 -5.08 -24.17 -13.89
C ASP A 518 -4.71 -22.77 -14.36
N SER A 519 -3.85 -22.12 -13.59
CA SER A 519 -3.35 -20.77 -13.85
C SER A 519 -1.92 -20.81 -14.38
N ASP A 520 -1.59 -21.78 -15.23
CA ASP A 520 -0.30 -21.84 -15.91
C ASP A 520 -0.25 -20.79 -17.02
N LEU A 521 0.53 -19.73 -16.78
CA LEU A 521 0.72 -18.62 -17.70
C LEU A 521 2.07 -18.69 -18.44
N SER A 522 2.82 -19.79 -18.25
CA SER A 522 4.07 -20.00 -18.98
C SER A 522 3.84 -20.12 -20.48
N GLU A 523 4.86 -19.81 -21.28
CA GLU A 523 4.79 -19.84 -22.74
C GLU A 523 4.28 -21.17 -23.31
N THR A 524 4.63 -22.29 -22.69
CA THR A 524 4.18 -23.63 -23.13
C THR A 524 2.87 -24.09 -22.46
N GLY A 525 2.45 -23.42 -21.38
CA GLY A 525 1.32 -23.84 -20.55
C GLY A 525 0.05 -23.01 -20.70
N ILE A 526 0.17 -21.77 -21.18
CA ILE A 526 -0.97 -20.88 -21.40
C ILE A 526 -1.86 -21.40 -22.53
N ARG A 527 -3.18 -21.44 -22.28
CA ARG A 527 -4.17 -21.76 -23.32
C ARG A 527 -4.50 -20.51 -24.15
N THR A 528 -4.71 -20.68 -25.45
CA THR A 528 -5.02 -19.60 -26.40
C THR A 528 -6.29 -19.88 -27.22
N ASP A 529 -7.13 -20.80 -26.75
CA ASP A 529 -8.40 -21.20 -27.37
C ASP A 529 -9.54 -20.20 -27.08
N TYR A 530 -9.31 -18.92 -27.34
CA TYR A 530 -10.19 -17.81 -26.97
C TYR A 530 -11.63 -17.92 -27.48
N TRP A 531 -11.86 -18.68 -28.55
CA TRP A 531 -13.20 -18.99 -29.05
C TRP A 531 -14.05 -19.75 -28.03
N ASN A 532 -13.47 -20.32 -26.98
CA ASN A 532 -14.16 -21.05 -25.92
C ASN A 532 -14.35 -20.26 -24.61
N TRP A 533 -13.92 -18.98 -24.53
CA TRP A 533 -13.88 -18.23 -23.26
C TRP A 533 -15.19 -17.50 -22.92
N GLY A 534 -16.24 -17.69 -23.73
CA GLY A 534 -17.50 -16.98 -23.60
C GLY A 534 -17.45 -15.59 -24.20
N LYS A 535 -18.60 -15.12 -24.68
CA LYS A 535 -18.75 -13.81 -25.31
C LYS A 535 -18.52 -12.69 -24.29
N GLY A 536 -17.81 -11.65 -24.72
CA GLY A 536 -17.54 -10.45 -23.90
C GLY A 536 -16.33 -10.59 -22.96
N PHE A 537 -15.68 -11.75 -22.91
CA PHE A 537 -14.45 -11.92 -22.14
C PHE A 537 -13.31 -11.12 -22.76
N ILE A 538 -12.58 -10.37 -21.92
CA ILE A 538 -11.25 -9.89 -22.23
C ILE A 538 -10.46 -9.71 -20.94
N SER A 539 -9.24 -10.24 -20.94
CA SER A 539 -8.26 -10.07 -19.88
C SER A 539 -6.88 -10.36 -20.47
N ALA A 540 -5.83 -10.02 -19.74
CA ALA A 540 -4.45 -10.36 -20.09
C ALA A 540 -4.10 -11.83 -19.77
N TYR A 541 -5.05 -12.66 -19.36
CA TYR A 541 -4.90 -14.10 -19.16
C TYR A 541 -6.24 -14.83 -19.38
N PRO A 542 -6.23 -16.16 -19.60
CA PRO A 542 -7.44 -16.97 -19.81
C PRO A 542 -8.40 -16.97 -18.60
N PRO A 543 -9.69 -17.32 -18.78
CA PRO A 543 -10.71 -17.22 -17.72
C PRO A 543 -10.50 -18.15 -16.50
N ASP A 544 -9.54 -19.08 -16.56
CA ASP A 544 -9.31 -20.13 -15.57
C ASP A 544 -9.19 -19.60 -14.14
N GLN A 545 -8.50 -18.46 -13.91
CA GLN A 545 -8.36 -17.91 -12.55
C GLN A 545 -9.72 -17.55 -11.91
N PHE A 546 -10.68 -17.07 -12.70
CA PHE A 546 -12.03 -16.75 -12.21
C PHE A 546 -12.78 -18.02 -11.80
N ILE A 547 -12.68 -19.06 -12.63
CA ILE A 547 -13.30 -20.37 -12.41
C ILE A 547 -12.68 -21.06 -11.19
N MET A 548 -11.35 -20.99 -11.06
CA MET A 548 -10.62 -21.50 -9.90
C MET A 548 -11.03 -20.79 -8.61
N LEU A 549 -11.26 -19.47 -8.63
CA LEU A 549 -11.76 -18.74 -7.46
C LEU A 549 -13.16 -19.25 -7.04
N GLU A 550 -14.05 -19.47 -7.99
CA GLU A 550 -15.38 -20.06 -7.74
C GLU A 550 -15.27 -21.46 -7.10
N LYS A 551 -14.20 -22.21 -7.43
CA LYS A 551 -13.85 -23.51 -6.83
C LYS A 551 -13.04 -23.41 -5.53
N GLY A 552 -12.77 -22.20 -5.02
CA GLY A 552 -12.11 -21.98 -3.73
C GLY A 552 -10.58 -21.90 -3.76
N ALA A 553 -9.98 -21.70 -4.94
CA ALA A 553 -8.54 -21.50 -5.08
C ALA A 553 -8.03 -20.36 -4.20
N LYS A 554 -6.80 -20.54 -3.72
CA LYS A 554 -6.15 -19.59 -2.80
C LYS A 554 -5.10 -18.77 -3.52
N TYR A 555 -4.67 -17.73 -2.81
CA TYR A 555 -3.63 -16.86 -3.31
C TYR A 555 -2.28 -17.59 -3.35
N GLY A 556 -1.50 -17.36 -4.41
CA GLY A 556 -0.12 -17.81 -4.51
C GLY A 556 0.39 -17.95 -5.95
N GLY A 557 1.59 -18.50 -6.09
CA GLY A 557 2.31 -18.58 -7.37
C GLY A 557 2.13 -19.89 -8.16
N GLN A 558 1.60 -20.95 -7.54
CA GLN A 558 1.50 -22.27 -8.16
C GLN A 558 0.39 -22.34 -9.23
N LYS A 559 0.39 -23.38 -10.06
CA LYS A 559 -0.63 -23.58 -11.11
C LYS A 559 -2.05 -23.82 -10.55
N THR A 560 -2.15 -24.25 -9.29
CA THR A 560 -3.40 -24.45 -8.55
C THR A 560 -3.85 -23.24 -7.73
N GLN A 561 -3.06 -22.15 -7.76
CA GLN A 561 -3.28 -20.92 -7.01
C GLN A 561 -3.52 -19.75 -7.96
N ILE A 562 -4.15 -18.68 -7.49
CA ILE A 562 -4.54 -17.54 -8.33
C ILE A 562 -4.07 -16.22 -7.72
N TRP A 563 -4.21 -15.11 -8.44
CA TRP A 563 -3.97 -13.77 -7.88
C TRP A 563 -5.05 -12.78 -8.33
N ALA A 564 -5.93 -12.41 -7.39
CA ALA A 564 -6.90 -11.30 -7.49
C ALA A 564 -7.53 -11.09 -8.88
N PRO A 565 -8.20 -12.09 -9.48
CA PRO A 565 -8.60 -11.99 -10.87
C PRO A 565 -9.62 -10.87 -11.12
N TYR A 566 -10.57 -10.68 -10.19
CA TYR A 566 -11.55 -9.59 -10.27
C TYR A 566 -10.95 -8.19 -10.01
N TYR A 567 -9.84 -8.08 -9.27
CA TYR A 567 -9.10 -6.81 -9.14
C TYR A 567 -8.59 -6.32 -10.49
N THR A 568 -8.07 -7.23 -11.33
CA THR A 568 -7.55 -6.87 -12.65
C THR A 568 -8.67 -6.42 -13.60
N LEU A 569 -9.82 -7.14 -13.61
CA LEU A 569 -10.99 -6.71 -14.38
C LEU A 569 -11.50 -5.36 -13.93
N HIS A 570 -11.52 -5.10 -12.62
CA HIS A 570 -11.89 -3.78 -12.09
C HIS A 570 -11.03 -2.67 -12.71
N LYS A 571 -9.70 -2.82 -12.76
CA LYS A 571 -8.84 -1.78 -13.36
C LYS A 571 -9.14 -1.55 -14.83
N ILE A 572 -9.32 -2.63 -15.59
CA ILE A 572 -9.63 -2.55 -17.02
C ILE A 572 -10.99 -1.87 -17.24
N LEU A 573 -12.02 -2.28 -16.49
CA LEU A 573 -13.36 -1.68 -16.53
C LEU A 573 -13.34 -0.19 -16.16
N ALA A 574 -12.65 0.17 -15.07
CA ALA A 574 -12.51 1.56 -14.65
C ALA A 574 -11.86 2.41 -15.76
N GLY A 575 -10.72 1.95 -16.29
CA GLY A 575 -10.02 2.65 -17.37
C GLY A 575 -10.83 2.78 -18.66
N LEU A 576 -11.56 1.75 -19.08
CA LEU A 576 -12.43 1.82 -20.26
C LEU A 576 -13.58 2.82 -20.07
N MET A 577 -14.19 2.86 -18.88
CA MET A 577 -15.24 3.84 -18.58
C MET A 577 -14.69 5.26 -18.47
N ASP A 578 -13.47 5.43 -17.92
CA ASP A 578 -12.82 6.73 -17.87
C ASP A 578 -12.55 7.26 -19.28
N VAL A 579 -12.05 6.42 -20.19
CA VAL A 579 -11.90 6.78 -21.61
C VAL A 579 -13.24 7.15 -22.23
N TYR A 580 -14.30 6.38 -21.97
CA TYR A 580 -15.64 6.69 -22.49
C TYR A 580 -16.17 8.04 -21.99
N GLU A 581 -16.06 8.32 -20.69
CA GLU A 581 -16.59 9.56 -20.10
C GLU A 581 -15.85 10.81 -20.60
N VAL A 582 -14.53 10.75 -20.81
CA VAL A 582 -13.77 11.92 -21.28
C VAL A 582 -13.81 12.12 -22.80
N SER A 583 -14.02 11.06 -23.59
CA SER A 583 -13.91 11.13 -25.07
C SER A 583 -15.18 10.75 -25.83
N GLY A 584 -16.16 10.12 -25.18
CA GLY A 584 -17.34 9.54 -25.83
C GLY A 584 -17.07 8.26 -26.61
N ASN A 585 -15.88 7.64 -26.49
CA ASN A 585 -15.48 6.46 -27.27
C ASN A 585 -16.42 5.26 -27.03
N LYS A 586 -17.28 4.97 -28.02
CA LYS A 586 -18.30 3.92 -27.93
C LYS A 586 -17.72 2.50 -27.91
N LYS A 587 -16.54 2.28 -28.49
CA LYS A 587 -15.86 0.98 -28.40
C LYS A 587 -15.41 0.69 -26.97
N ALA A 588 -14.91 1.69 -26.25
CA ALA A 588 -14.54 1.54 -24.85
C ALA A 588 -15.75 1.11 -24.00
N LEU A 589 -16.90 1.78 -24.17
CA LEU A 589 -18.14 1.39 -23.50
C LEU A 589 -18.64 0.00 -23.92
N ALA A 590 -18.50 -0.37 -25.20
CA ALA A 590 -18.90 -1.69 -25.69
C ALA A 590 -18.06 -2.82 -25.06
N ILE A 591 -16.75 -2.63 -24.93
CA ILE A 591 -15.88 -3.59 -24.23
C ILE A 591 -16.31 -3.70 -22.77
N ALA A 592 -16.48 -2.57 -22.08
CA ALA A 592 -16.89 -2.54 -20.67
C ALA A 592 -18.25 -3.23 -20.45
N SER A 593 -19.20 -3.01 -21.36
CA SER A 593 -20.52 -3.65 -21.34
C SER A 593 -20.41 -5.17 -21.53
N GLY A 594 -19.61 -5.62 -22.50
CA GLY A 594 -19.36 -7.05 -22.74
C GLY A 594 -18.67 -7.74 -21.56
N MET A 595 -17.70 -7.08 -20.93
CA MET A 595 -17.07 -7.57 -19.70
C MET A 595 -18.09 -7.68 -18.56
N GLY A 596 -18.94 -6.66 -18.38
CA GLY A 596 -19.99 -6.66 -17.36
C GLY A 596 -21.03 -7.78 -17.57
N GLU A 597 -21.39 -8.04 -18.83
CA GLU A 597 -22.27 -9.15 -19.23
C GLU A 597 -21.62 -10.50 -18.97
N TRP A 598 -20.33 -10.67 -19.29
CA TRP A 598 -19.58 -11.89 -19.01
C TRP A 598 -19.53 -12.20 -17.52
N VAL A 599 -19.25 -11.18 -16.69
CA VAL A 599 -19.23 -11.30 -15.22
C VAL A 599 -20.63 -11.65 -14.70
N TYR A 600 -21.68 -10.99 -15.19
CA TYR A 600 -23.05 -11.28 -14.77
C TYR A 600 -23.44 -12.72 -15.09
N ALA A 601 -23.17 -13.18 -16.31
CA ALA A 601 -23.51 -14.53 -16.77
C ALA A 601 -22.88 -15.60 -15.87
N ARG A 602 -21.64 -15.39 -15.41
CA ARG A 602 -20.98 -16.30 -14.47
C ARG A 602 -21.49 -16.15 -13.04
N LEU A 603 -21.32 -14.98 -12.44
CA LEU A 603 -21.56 -14.78 -11.00
C LEU A 603 -23.03 -14.97 -10.63
N SER A 604 -23.98 -14.72 -11.54
CA SER A 604 -25.41 -14.99 -11.29
C SER A 604 -25.75 -16.47 -11.08
N LYS A 605 -24.82 -17.39 -11.42
CA LYS A 605 -24.96 -18.84 -11.20
C LYS A 605 -24.24 -19.33 -9.94
N VAL A 606 -23.43 -18.48 -9.32
CA VAL A 606 -22.63 -18.85 -8.14
C VAL A 606 -23.50 -18.75 -6.88
N PRO A 607 -23.57 -19.81 -6.04
CA PRO A 607 -24.32 -19.76 -4.78
C PRO A 607 -23.81 -18.66 -3.84
N THR A 608 -24.72 -18.03 -3.08
CA THR A 608 -24.39 -16.94 -2.15
C THR A 608 -23.29 -17.32 -1.15
N ASP A 609 -23.32 -18.53 -0.58
CA ASP A 609 -22.28 -18.99 0.36
C ASP A 609 -20.89 -19.08 -0.30
N THR A 610 -20.85 -19.40 -1.60
CA THR A 610 -19.60 -19.41 -2.37
C THR A 610 -19.10 -17.99 -2.59
N LEU A 611 -19.97 -17.04 -2.97
CA LEU A 611 -19.60 -15.63 -3.09
C LEU A 611 -19.05 -15.08 -1.76
N ILE A 612 -19.70 -15.38 -0.64
CA ILE A 612 -19.22 -15.01 0.70
C ILE A 612 -17.81 -15.56 0.93
N ARG A 613 -17.55 -16.83 0.64
CA ARG A 613 -16.20 -17.42 0.80
C ARG A 613 -15.17 -16.77 -0.13
N MET A 614 -15.54 -16.48 -1.38
CA MET A 614 -14.66 -15.82 -2.34
C MET A 614 -14.20 -14.47 -1.81
N TRP A 615 -15.14 -13.56 -1.49
CA TRP A 615 -14.85 -12.18 -1.08
C TRP A 615 -14.14 -12.06 0.27
N ASN A 616 -14.22 -13.09 1.11
CA ASN A 616 -13.49 -13.17 2.37
C ASN A 616 -12.12 -13.87 2.26
N THR A 617 -11.74 -14.37 1.09
CA THR A 617 -10.44 -14.99 0.89
C THR A 617 -9.36 -13.92 0.68
N TYR A 618 -8.28 -14.01 1.45
CA TYR A 618 -7.13 -13.11 1.37
C TYR A 618 -6.54 -13.09 -0.05
N ILE A 619 -6.46 -11.90 -0.66
CA ILE A 619 -5.92 -11.56 -1.99
C ILE A 619 -6.53 -12.30 -3.18
N ALA A 620 -6.67 -13.63 -3.17
CA ALA A 620 -7.38 -14.36 -4.23
C ALA A 620 -8.83 -13.88 -4.39
N GLY A 621 -9.47 -13.52 -3.28
CA GLY A 621 -10.80 -12.92 -3.24
C GLY A 621 -10.85 -11.42 -3.50
N GLU A 622 -9.71 -10.77 -3.73
CA GLU A 622 -9.67 -9.34 -3.97
C GLU A 622 -10.32 -9.01 -5.33
N PHE A 623 -11.33 -8.15 -5.27
CA PHE A 623 -12.05 -7.66 -6.44
C PHE A 623 -11.89 -6.15 -6.66
N GLY A 624 -11.04 -5.47 -5.88
CA GLY A 624 -10.95 -4.02 -5.88
C GLY A 624 -12.34 -3.36 -5.77
N GLY A 625 -12.68 -2.47 -6.70
CA GLY A 625 -13.98 -1.79 -6.78
C GLY A 625 -14.89 -2.38 -7.84
N MET A 626 -14.97 -3.71 -8.00
CA MET A 626 -15.93 -4.32 -8.94
C MET A 626 -17.39 -3.88 -8.69
N ASN A 627 -17.80 -3.77 -7.43
CA ASN A 627 -19.11 -3.20 -7.08
C ASN A 627 -19.26 -1.74 -7.56
N GLU A 628 -18.21 -0.93 -7.44
CA GLU A 628 -18.17 0.45 -7.95
C GLU A 628 -18.37 0.48 -9.48
N VAL A 629 -17.55 -0.26 -10.24
CA VAL A 629 -17.58 -0.17 -11.70
C VAL A 629 -18.86 -0.74 -12.29
N MET A 630 -19.45 -1.77 -11.68
CA MET A 630 -20.74 -2.31 -12.11
C MET A 630 -21.89 -1.34 -11.81
N ALA A 631 -21.87 -0.66 -10.65
CA ALA A 631 -22.84 0.39 -10.33
C ALA A 631 -22.70 1.62 -11.26
N ARG A 632 -21.46 2.02 -11.57
CA ARG A 632 -21.17 3.08 -12.55
C ARG A 632 -21.65 2.69 -13.96
N LEU A 633 -21.43 1.45 -14.38
CA LEU A 633 -21.90 0.96 -15.68
C LEU A 633 -23.43 0.93 -15.77
N TYR A 634 -24.14 0.60 -14.68
CA TYR A 634 -25.59 0.78 -14.59
C TYR A 634 -25.99 2.24 -14.80
N ARG A 635 -25.31 3.20 -14.16
CA ARG A 635 -25.57 4.64 -14.35
C ARG A 635 -25.33 5.10 -15.79
N LEU A 636 -24.33 4.53 -16.49
CA LEU A 636 -24.00 4.89 -17.87
C LEU A 636 -24.96 4.29 -18.91
N THR A 637 -25.57 3.14 -18.63
CA THR A 637 -26.32 2.34 -19.63
C THR A 637 -27.80 2.18 -19.31
N GLY A 638 -28.20 2.31 -18.05
CA GLY A 638 -29.54 1.98 -17.55
C GLY A 638 -29.84 0.48 -17.46
N ASN A 639 -28.90 -0.41 -17.78
CA ASN A 639 -29.12 -1.86 -17.74
C ASN A 639 -29.12 -2.39 -16.30
N ALA A 640 -30.30 -2.78 -15.81
CA ALA A 640 -30.52 -3.24 -14.44
C ALA A 640 -29.69 -4.48 -14.05
N ASP A 641 -29.23 -5.28 -15.01
CA ASP A 641 -28.39 -6.44 -14.71
C ASP A 641 -27.03 -6.01 -14.13
N TYR A 642 -26.48 -4.86 -14.53
CA TYR A 642 -25.24 -4.35 -13.94
C TYR A 642 -25.39 -3.97 -12.47
N LEU A 643 -26.54 -3.42 -12.06
CA LEU A 643 -26.81 -3.17 -10.64
C LEU A 643 -26.95 -4.50 -9.86
N LYS A 644 -27.59 -5.52 -10.45
CA LYS A 644 -27.63 -6.86 -9.84
C LYS A 644 -26.22 -7.43 -9.71
N THR A 645 -25.38 -7.32 -10.73
CA THR A 645 -23.98 -7.76 -10.69
C THR A 645 -23.21 -7.04 -9.60
N ALA A 646 -23.39 -5.72 -9.45
CA ALA A 646 -22.74 -4.96 -8.39
C ALA A 646 -23.09 -5.50 -6.99
N GLN A 647 -24.34 -5.96 -6.77
CA GLN A 647 -24.78 -6.59 -5.52
C GLN A 647 -24.13 -7.97 -5.29
N LEU A 648 -23.77 -8.70 -6.35
CA LEU A 648 -23.05 -9.98 -6.20
C LEU A 648 -21.64 -9.80 -5.63
N PHE A 649 -21.08 -8.59 -5.69
CA PHE A 649 -19.81 -8.20 -5.09
C PHE A 649 -19.95 -7.62 -3.68
N ASP A 650 -21.14 -7.62 -3.07
CA ASP A 650 -21.27 -7.21 -1.67
C ASP A 650 -20.46 -8.14 -0.78
N ASN A 651 -19.47 -7.57 -0.06
CA ASN A 651 -18.72 -8.30 0.95
C ASN A 651 -19.57 -8.41 2.21
N ILE A 652 -20.54 -9.34 2.19
CA ILE A 652 -21.58 -9.50 3.20
C ILE A 652 -21.00 -9.52 4.62
N ARG A 653 -19.89 -10.23 4.86
CA ARG A 653 -19.27 -10.31 6.19
C ARG A 653 -18.77 -8.95 6.68
N VAL A 654 -18.06 -8.20 5.84
CA VAL A 654 -17.48 -6.90 6.24
C VAL A 654 -18.56 -5.80 6.29
N PHE A 655 -19.45 -5.76 5.31
CA PHE A 655 -20.46 -4.71 5.18
C PHE A 655 -21.62 -4.91 6.15
N PHE A 656 -22.11 -6.14 6.28
CA PHE A 656 -23.40 -6.46 6.89
C PHE A 656 -23.32 -7.52 8.01
N GLY A 657 -22.14 -8.13 8.20
CA GLY A 657 -21.91 -9.20 9.16
C GLY A 657 -22.41 -10.57 8.69
N ASP A 658 -23.64 -10.63 8.18
CA ASP A 658 -24.31 -11.84 7.70
C ASP A 658 -25.36 -11.52 6.62
N THR A 659 -25.99 -12.55 6.06
CA THR A 659 -27.03 -12.43 5.04
C THR A 659 -28.34 -11.82 5.55
N ALA A 660 -28.51 -11.71 6.87
CA ALA A 660 -29.64 -11.02 7.50
C ALA A 660 -29.34 -9.53 7.79
N HIS A 661 -28.12 -9.07 7.49
CA HIS A 661 -27.62 -7.73 7.72
C HIS A 661 -27.73 -7.29 9.20
N SER A 662 -27.48 -8.24 10.10
CA SER A 662 -27.65 -8.04 11.53
C SER A 662 -26.52 -7.24 12.19
N ASN A 663 -25.36 -7.14 11.53
CA ASN A 663 -24.10 -6.64 12.10
C ASN A 663 -23.29 -5.88 11.01
N GLY A 664 -21.95 -5.85 11.07
CA GLY A 664 -21.08 -5.25 10.07
C GLY A 664 -20.94 -3.74 10.15
N LEU A 665 -20.19 -3.19 9.18
CA LEU A 665 -19.96 -1.75 9.07
C LEU A 665 -21.25 -0.94 8.91
N ALA A 666 -22.29 -1.50 8.31
CA ALA A 666 -23.62 -0.88 8.23
C ALA A 666 -24.23 -0.58 9.61
N LYS A 667 -23.80 -1.31 10.66
CA LYS A 667 -24.20 -1.15 12.07
C LYS A 667 -23.10 -0.53 12.93
N ASN A 668 -22.09 0.09 12.30
CA ASN A 668 -20.92 0.69 12.94
C ASN A 668 -20.05 -0.31 13.73
N VAL A 669 -20.12 -1.61 13.38
CA VAL A 669 -19.24 -2.64 13.93
C VAL A 669 -17.97 -2.73 13.08
N ASP A 670 -16.84 -2.73 13.76
CA ASP A 670 -15.52 -2.69 13.15
C ASP A 670 -15.01 -4.10 12.85
N ILE A 671 -15.35 -4.61 11.66
CA ILE A 671 -15.03 -5.97 11.20
C ILE A 671 -13.76 -6.02 10.33
N PHE A 672 -13.15 -4.88 9.97
CA PHE A 672 -11.98 -4.84 9.09
C PHE A 672 -10.62 -4.89 9.83
N ARG A 673 -10.65 -5.17 11.14
CA ARG A 673 -9.47 -5.38 11.98
C ARG A 673 -8.54 -6.45 11.41
N GLY A 674 -7.26 -6.12 11.28
CA GLY A 674 -6.26 -7.07 10.76
C GLY A 674 -6.37 -7.40 9.27
N LEU A 675 -7.36 -6.84 8.55
CA LEU A 675 -7.55 -7.12 7.13
C LEU A 675 -6.57 -6.28 6.28
N HIS A 676 -6.25 -6.80 5.10
CA HIS A 676 -5.45 -6.07 4.11
C HIS A 676 -6.17 -4.79 3.70
N ALA A 677 -5.51 -3.63 3.86
CA ALA A 677 -6.17 -2.35 3.73
C ALA A 677 -6.64 -2.09 2.30
N ASN A 678 -5.73 -2.17 1.33
CA ASN A 678 -6.05 -1.85 -0.06
C ASN A 678 -6.97 -2.88 -0.77
N GLN A 679 -7.04 -4.13 -0.31
CA GLN A 679 -8.07 -5.08 -0.75
C GLN A 679 -9.49 -4.59 -0.41
N HIS A 680 -9.67 -3.92 0.73
CA HIS A 680 -10.99 -3.59 1.28
C HIS A 680 -11.43 -2.15 1.01
N ILE A 681 -10.54 -1.15 1.04
CA ILE A 681 -10.93 0.26 0.83
C ILE A 681 -11.67 0.47 -0.51
N PRO A 682 -11.25 -0.08 -1.67
CA PRO A 682 -12.00 0.03 -2.92
C PRO A 682 -13.41 -0.57 -2.88
N GLN A 683 -13.61 -1.64 -2.11
CA GLN A 683 -14.93 -2.23 -1.91
C GLN A 683 -15.85 -1.24 -1.17
N ILE A 684 -15.30 -0.53 -0.17
CA ILE A 684 -16.00 0.51 0.56
C ILE A 684 -16.34 1.71 -0.35
N ILE A 685 -15.45 2.11 -1.24
CA ILE A 685 -15.74 3.11 -2.29
C ILE A 685 -16.91 2.64 -3.16
N GLY A 686 -16.93 1.37 -3.55
CA GLY A 686 -18.08 0.84 -4.29
C GLY A 686 -19.39 0.92 -3.51
N SER A 687 -19.38 0.87 -2.17
CA SER A 687 -20.61 1.07 -1.39
C SER A 687 -21.18 2.49 -1.54
N ILE A 688 -20.37 3.53 -1.66
CA ILE A 688 -20.91 4.89 -1.85
C ILE A 688 -21.50 5.07 -3.27
N GLU A 689 -20.92 4.44 -4.30
CA GLU A 689 -21.54 4.42 -5.64
C GLU A 689 -22.83 3.57 -5.65
N MET A 690 -22.86 2.45 -4.94
CA MET A 690 -24.07 1.65 -4.75
C MET A 690 -25.18 2.47 -4.07
N TYR A 691 -24.85 3.29 -3.08
CA TYR A 691 -25.81 4.22 -2.48
C TYR A 691 -26.32 5.24 -3.50
N ARG A 692 -25.43 5.82 -4.34
CA ARG A 692 -25.79 6.79 -5.38
C ARG A 692 -26.89 6.27 -6.31
N VAL A 693 -26.81 5.01 -6.71
CA VAL A 693 -27.73 4.43 -7.70
C VAL A 693 -28.94 3.70 -7.10
N SER A 694 -28.84 3.21 -5.85
CA SER A 694 -29.90 2.42 -5.20
C SER A 694 -30.69 3.18 -4.12
N ASN A 695 -30.13 4.28 -3.58
CA ASN A 695 -30.63 5.01 -2.41
C ASN A 695 -30.81 4.15 -1.15
N LYS A 696 -30.17 2.97 -1.05
CA LYS A 696 -30.24 2.11 0.13
C LYS A 696 -29.34 2.65 1.26
N PRO A 697 -29.89 3.07 2.42
CA PRO A 697 -29.12 3.74 3.46
C PRO A 697 -27.96 2.95 4.07
N GLU A 698 -28.03 1.62 4.02
CA GLU A 698 -27.01 0.73 4.55
C GLU A 698 -25.65 0.91 3.85
N TYR A 699 -25.64 1.13 2.54
CA TYR A 699 -24.41 1.35 1.79
C TYR A 699 -23.73 2.67 2.17
N TYR A 700 -24.50 3.75 2.36
CA TYR A 700 -23.95 5.01 2.89
C TYR A 700 -23.35 4.80 4.28
N LYS A 701 -24.04 4.05 5.15
CA LYS A 701 -23.54 3.74 6.50
C LYS A 701 -22.23 2.95 6.47
N VAL A 702 -22.07 1.99 5.55
CA VAL A 702 -20.81 1.26 5.36
C VAL A 702 -19.66 2.24 5.08
N ALA A 703 -19.81 3.09 4.06
CA ALA A 703 -18.82 4.08 3.67
C ALA A 703 -18.48 5.06 4.82
N ASP A 704 -19.50 5.67 5.42
CA ASP A 704 -19.34 6.70 6.44
C ASP A 704 -18.78 6.15 7.77
N ASN A 705 -19.22 4.97 8.21
CA ASN A 705 -18.67 4.32 9.40
C ASN A 705 -17.23 3.87 9.18
N PHE A 706 -16.91 3.32 8.01
CA PHE A 706 -15.55 2.93 7.67
C PHE A 706 -14.61 4.14 7.69
N TRP A 707 -14.96 5.22 6.97
CA TRP A 707 -14.14 6.43 6.93
C TRP A 707 -13.89 7.00 8.32
N TYR A 708 -14.95 7.09 9.13
CA TYR A 708 -14.85 7.59 10.50
C TYR A 708 -13.86 6.77 11.34
N LYS A 709 -13.98 5.44 11.30
CA LYS A 709 -13.08 4.55 12.06
C LYS A 709 -11.65 4.60 11.51
N ALA A 710 -11.47 4.53 10.19
CA ALA A 710 -10.15 4.59 9.56
C ALA A 710 -9.38 5.85 9.98
N VAL A 711 -10.01 7.03 9.90
CA VAL A 711 -9.39 8.31 10.27
C VAL A 711 -9.15 8.43 11.78
N ASN A 712 -10.05 7.91 12.62
CA ASN A 712 -9.92 8.07 14.08
C ASN A 712 -9.08 7.01 14.77
N ASP A 713 -8.99 5.79 14.23
CA ASP A 713 -8.48 4.61 14.93
C ASP A 713 -7.32 3.90 14.21
N TYR A 714 -7.02 4.27 12.95
CA TYR A 714 -6.02 3.58 12.11
C TYR A 714 -5.05 4.50 11.36
N MET A 715 -5.25 5.82 11.42
CA MET A 715 -4.53 6.78 10.59
C MET A 715 -3.24 7.29 11.26
N TYR A 716 -2.15 7.30 10.51
CA TYR A 716 -0.91 7.98 10.88
C TYR A 716 -0.99 9.49 10.55
N SER A 717 -0.10 10.30 11.12
CA SER A 717 -0.13 11.78 11.01
C SER A 717 -0.07 12.30 9.57
N ILE A 718 0.56 11.56 8.65
CA ILE A 718 0.60 11.89 7.22
C ILE A 718 -0.75 11.68 6.50
N GLY A 719 -1.75 11.07 7.14
CA GLY A 719 -3.05 10.73 6.57
C GLY A 719 -3.16 9.30 5.98
N GLY A 720 -2.07 8.53 6.01
CA GLY A 720 -2.04 7.14 5.55
C GLY A 720 -2.55 6.14 6.60
N VAL A 721 -2.85 4.93 6.13
CA VAL A 721 -3.27 3.77 6.94
C VAL A 721 -2.45 2.54 6.54
N ALA A 722 -2.59 1.45 7.31
CA ALA A 722 -1.79 0.23 7.22
C ALA A 722 -0.34 0.39 7.72
N GLY A 723 0.23 -0.72 8.17
CA GLY A 723 1.55 -0.76 8.80
C GLY A 723 1.59 -1.68 10.01
N ALA A 724 0.75 -2.72 10.03
CA ALA A 724 0.58 -3.58 11.19
C ALA A 724 1.81 -4.45 11.46
N ARG A 725 2.25 -4.45 12.72
CA ARG A 725 3.04 -5.54 13.32
C ARG A 725 2.16 -6.66 13.82
N ASN A 726 0.90 -6.35 14.16
CA ASN A 726 -0.11 -7.32 14.57
C ASN A 726 -1.44 -7.09 13.82
N PRO A 727 -1.78 -7.93 12.83
CA PRO A 727 -1.01 -9.10 12.38
C PRO A 727 0.31 -8.67 11.73
N ALA A 728 1.25 -9.61 11.58
CA ALA A 728 2.57 -9.32 11.00
C ALA A 728 2.50 -9.13 9.47
N ASN A 729 1.86 -8.04 9.03
CA ASN A 729 1.75 -7.64 7.64
C ASN A 729 1.61 -6.11 7.53
N ALA A 730 2.58 -5.46 6.88
CA ALA A 730 2.62 -4.01 6.70
C ALA A 730 1.47 -3.46 5.83
N GLU A 731 0.81 -4.29 5.03
CA GLU A 731 -0.33 -3.91 4.17
C GLU A 731 -1.68 -4.03 4.90
N CYS A 732 -1.68 -4.58 6.13
CA CYS A 732 -2.89 -4.74 6.93
C CYS A 732 -3.13 -3.56 7.88
N PHE A 733 -4.42 -3.35 8.20
CA PHE A 733 -4.81 -2.63 9.41
C PHE A 733 -4.35 -3.38 10.66
N ILE A 734 -4.16 -2.66 11.77
CA ILE A 734 -3.91 -3.30 13.07
C ILE A 734 -5.13 -4.08 13.55
N SER A 735 -4.93 -5.17 14.28
CA SER A 735 -6.04 -5.97 14.84
C SER A 735 -6.76 -5.28 15.99
N GLN A 736 -6.08 -4.40 16.70
CA GLN A 736 -6.62 -3.66 17.83
C GLN A 736 -6.72 -2.18 17.44
N PRO A 737 -7.94 -1.62 17.28
CA PRO A 737 -8.10 -0.22 16.87
C PRO A 737 -7.55 0.72 17.93
N GLY A 738 -7.05 1.88 17.51
CA GLY A 738 -6.58 2.90 18.45
C GLY A 738 -5.27 2.57 19.15
N THR A 739 -4.48 1.62 18.63
CA THR A 739 -3.19 1.21 19.22
C THR A 739 -2.05 1.18 18.20
N LEU A 740 -1.86 2.28 17.45
CA LEU A 740 -0.82 2.36 16.43
C LEU A 740 0.60 2.28 17.00
N TYR A 741 0.85 2.79 18.20
CA TYR A 741 2.17 2.66 18.84
C TYR A 741 2.45 1.20 19.18
N GLU A 742 1.50 0.51 19.81
CA GLU A 742 1.67 -0.90 20.21
C GLU A 742 1.68 -1.86 19.01
N ASN A 743 0.76 -1.70 18.06
CA ASN A 743 0.49 -2.70 17.02
C ASN A 743 0.83 -2.24 15.59
N GLY A 744 1.11 -0.96 15.36
CA GLY A 744 1.49 -0.38 14.07
C GLY A 744 3.00 -0.34 13.85
N PHE A 745 3.51 0.63 13.08
CA PHE A 745 4.96 0.90 12.88
C PHE A 745 5.79 -0.35 12.53
N SER A 746 5.27 -1.19 11.63
CA SER A 746 5.96 -2.39 11.14
C SER A 746 7.27 -2.10 10.45
N SER A 747 8.37 -2.75 10.83
CA SER A 747 9.66 -2.58 10.14
C SER A 747 9.62 -2.92 8.64
N GLY A 748 8.58 -3.62 8.17
CA GLY A 748 8.36 -3.91 6.75
C GLY A 748 7.72 -2.77 5.95
N GLY A 749 7.45 -1.62 6.57
CA GLY A 749 6.82 -0.46 5.96
C GLY A 749 5.54 -0.04 6.66
N GLN A 750 5.08 1.17 6.36
CA GLN A 750 3.78 1.70 6.75
C GLN A 750 3.18 2.46 5.57
N ASN A 751 1.89 2.77 5.65
CA ASN A 751 1.24 3.71 4.75
C ASN A 751 1.43 3.31 3.27
N GLU A 752 0.85 2.17 2.87
CA GLU A 752 0.78 1.82 1.44
C GLU A 752 0.12 2.98 0.67
N THR A 753 0.78 3.48 -0.38
CA THR A 753 0.33 4.68 -1.10
C THR A 753 -1.05 4.47 -1.76
N CYS A 754 -1.34 3.26 -2.27
CA CYS A 754 -2.68 2.92 -2.79
C CYS A 754 -3.80 3.11 -1.77
N ALA A 755 -3.56 2.77 -0.50
CA ALA A 755 -4.58 2.88 0.54
C ALA A 755 -5.00 4.35 0.72
N THR A 756 -4.03 5.27 0.69
CA THR A 756 -4.29 6.72 0.76
C THR A 756 -4.98 7.24 -0.48
N TYR A 757 -4.55 6.80 -1.68
CA TYR A 757 -5.23 7.13 -2.92
C TYR A 757 -6.73 6.78 -2.85
N ASN A 758 -7.05 5.57 -2.40
CA ASN A 758 -8.42 5.10 -2.27
C ASN A 758 -9.18 5.81 -1.13
N MET A 759 -8.52 6.13 -0.01
CA MET A 759 -9.13 6.94 1.05
C MET A 759 -9.46 8.37 0.58
N LEU A 760 -8.62 8.99 -0.25
CA LEU A 760 -8.91 10.29 -0.86
C LEU A 760 -10.16 10.21 -1.76
N LYS A 761 -10.26 9.16 -2.58
CA LYS A 761 -11.45 8.92 -3.42
C LYS A 761 -12.72 8.75 -2.56
N LEU A 762 -12.70 7.88 -1.55
CA LEU A 762 -13.81 7.70 -0.60
C LEU A 762 -14.22 9.02 0.08
N THR A 763 -13.24 9.80 0.52
CA THR A 763 -13.44 11.09 1.18
C THR A 763 -14.13 12.09 0.25
N SER A 764 -13.68 12.16 -1.00
CA SER A 764 -14.25 13.00 -2.04
C SER A 764 -15.71 12.63 -2.32
N ASP A 765 -15.98 11.33 -2.46
CA ASP A 765 -17.32 10.83 -2.73
C ASP A 765 -18.29 11.08 -1.57
N LEU A 766 -17.87 10.84 -0.31
CA LEU A 766 -18.68 11.15 0.86
C LEU A 766 -19.02 12.65 0.95
N PHE A 767 -18.06 13.51 0.60
CA PHE A 767 -18.26 14.96 0.59
C PHE A 767 -19.31 15.41 -0.43
N LEU A 768 -19.53 14.67 -1.53
CA LEU A 768 -20.61 14.98 -2.48
C LEU A 768 -22.02 14.86 -1.86
N PHE A 769 -22.18 14.01 -0.84
CA PHE A 769 -23.43 13.80 -0.11
C PHE A 769 -23.52 14.68 1.15
N ASN A 770 -22.42 14.77 1.91
CA ASN A 770 -22.40 15.46 3.19
C ASN A 770 -21.17 16.37 3.33
N GLN A 771 -21.40 17.68 3.28
CA GLN A 771 -20.34 18.69 3.16
C GLN A 771 -19.68 19.03 4.52
N GLN A 772 -19.14 18.02 5.21
CA GLN A 772 -18.37 18.22 6.45
C GLN A 772 -16.94 18.64 6.12
N ALA A 773 -16.43 19.67 6.81
CA ALA A 773 -15.05 20.13 6.63
C ALA A 773 -14.01 19.06 6.99
N ALA A 774 -14.33 18.15 7.92
CA ALA A 774 -13.44 17.06 8.31
C ALA A 774 -13.02 16.16 7.13
N TYR A 775 -13.87 15.99 6.11
CA TYR A 775 -13.49 15.27 4.89
C TYR A 775 -12.36 16.01 4.16
N MET A 776 -12.50 17.32 3.97
CA MET A 776 -11.50 18.11 3.23
C MET A 776 -10.28 18.50 4.06
N ASP A 777 -10.38 18.47 5.39
CA ASP A 777 -9.22 18.52 6.29
C ASP A 777 -8.38 17.23 6.17
N TYR A 778 -9.02 16.06 6.13
CA TYR A 778 -8.33 14.80 5.83
C TYR A 778 -7.72 14.83 4.42
N TYR A 779 -8.48 15.30 3.42
CA TYR A 779 -8.02 15.36 2.03
C TYR A 779 -6.75 16.23 1.91
N GLU A 780 -6.75 17.43 2.50
CA GLU A 780 -5.58 18.31 2.54
C GLU A 780 -4.39 17.60 3.21
N ARG A 781 -4.60 17.01 4.38
CA ARG A 781 -3.53 16.31 5.12
C ARG A 781 -2.90 15.19 4.31
N ALA A 782 -3.70 14.28 3.77
CA ALA A 782 -3.22 13.12 3.02
C ALA A 782 -2.59 13.52 1.67
N LEU A 783 -3.12 14.56 1.01
CA LEU A 783 -2.58 15.07 -0.25
C LEU A 783 -1.18 15.66 -0.05
N TYR A 784 -1.02 16.62 0.88
CA TYR A 784 0.26 17.29 1.10
C TYR A 784 1.31 16.39 1.75
N ASN A 785 0.90 15.57 2.72
CA ASN A 785 1.87 14.87 3.58
C ASN A 785 2.13 13.42 3.18
N HIS A 786 1.30 12.82 2.32
CA HIS A 786 1.53 11.48 1.80
C HIS A 786 1.63 11.47 0.28
N ILE A 787 0.60 11.87 -0.46
CA ILE A 787 0.61 11.76 -1.94
C ILE A 787 1.76 12.58 -2.55
N LEU A 788 1.93 13.85 -2.18
CA LEU A 788 3.06 14.64 -2.68
C LEU A 788 4.42 14.09 -2.21
N ALA A 789 4.47 13.56 -0.98
CA ALA A 789 5.69 12.98 -0.41
C ALA A 789 6.09 11.63 -1.03
N SER A 790 5.16 10.96 -1.71
CA SER A 790 5.35 9.65 -2.34
C SER A 790 6.06 9.69 -3.69
N VAL A 791 6.34 10.89 -4.24
CA VAL A 791 6.98 11.08 -5.55
C VAL A 791 8.45 11.46 -5.39
N ALA A 792 9.32 10.88 -6.22
CA ALA A 792 10.74 11.15 -6.23
C ALA A 792 11.07 12.60 -6.61
N GLU A 793 12.27 13.03 -6.26
CA GLU A 793 12.72 14.41 -6.46
C GLU A 793 12.72 14.81 -7.94
N ASN A 794 13.30 13.97 -8.80
CA ASN A 794 13.61 14.33 -10.19
C ASN A 794 12.92 13.46 -11.25
N THR A 795 12.23 12.40 -10.86
CA THR A 795 11.62 11.41 -11.78
C THR A 795 10.20 11.08 -11.33
N PRO A 796 9.35 10.43 -12.16
CA PRO A 796 8.04 9.96 -11.72
C PRO A 796 8.12 8.68 -10.87
N ALA A 797 9.30 8.28 -10.40
CA ALA A 797 9.42 7.17 -9.47
C ALA A 797 8.62 7.46 -8.20
N ASN A 798 8.02 6.43 -7.62
CA ASN A 798 7.12 6.58 -6.48
C ASN A 798 7.35 5.52 -5.39
N THR A 799 6.93 5.84 -4.18
CA THR A 799 6.96 4.91 -3.04
C THR A 799 5.84 3.87 -3.14
N TYR A 800 6.10 2.68 -2.60
CA TYR A 800 5.04 1.72 -2.26
C TYR A 800 4.56 1.95 -0.82
N HIS A 801 5.50 1.89 0.13
CA HIS A 801 5.31 2.24 1.54
C HIS A 801 6.02 3.56 1.84
N VAL A 802 5.40 4.41 2.67
CA VAL A 802 6.04 5.60 3.24
C VAL A 802 6.41 5.32 4.70
N PRO A 803 7.70 5.05 5.00
CA PRO A 803 8.11 4.66 6.33
C PRO A 803 8.08 5.85 7.29
N LEU A 804 7.68 5.61 8.54
CA LEU A 804 7.50 6.62 9.59
C LEU A 804 8.27 6.30 10.88
N ARG A 805 9.16 5.30 10.85
CA ARG A 805 10.07 5.01 11.97
C ARG A 805 11.19 6.07 12.05
N PRO A 806 11.89 6.16 13.19
CA PRO A 806 12.99 7.12 13.35
C PRO A 806 14.09 6.94 12.29
N GLY A 807 14.59 8.04 11.73
CA GLY A 807 15.70 8.00 10.78
C GLY A 807 15.44 7.22 9.48
N SER A 808 14.18 6.94 9.14
CA SER A 808 13.82 6.20 7.92
C SER A 808 14.13 6.99 6.65
N VAL A 809 14.15 6.29 5.51
CA VAL A 809 14.31 6.87 4.16
C VAL A 809 13.23 6.35 3.22
N LYS A 810 12.75 7.20 2.31
CA LYS A 810 11.79 6.80 1.27
C LYS A 810 12.50 6.05 0.14
N GLN A 811 11.88 4.98 -0.35
CA GLN A 811 12.35 4.22 -1.50
C GLN A 811 11.44 4.52 -2.70
N PHE A 812 12.04 4.89 -3.83
CA PHE A 812 11.29 5.28 -5.03
C PHE A 812 11.62 4.35 -6.19
N GLY A 813 10.61 3.67 -6.73
CA GLY A 813 10.78 2.75 -7.85
C GLY A 813 10.05 3.21 -9.12
N ASN A 814 10.36 2.56 -10.24
CA ASN A 814 9.70 2.72 -11.55
C ASN A 814 9.82 4.12 -12.21
N PRO A 815 11.02 4.72 -12.33
CA PRO A 815 11.21 6.03 -12.95
C PRO A 815 10.81 6.09 -14.45
N ASP A 816 10.84 4.94 -15.13
CA ASP A 816 10.60 4.83 -16.57
C ASP A 816 9.22 4.24 -16.94
N MET A 817 8.37 3.92 -15.95
CA MET A 817 7.07 3.27 -16.17
C MET A 817 7.14 1.93 -16.94
N LYS A 818 8.16 1.10 -16.65
CA LYS A 818 8.44 -0.18 -17.34
C LYS A 818 8.00 -1.43 -16.58
N GLY A 819 7.59 -1.29 -15.33
CA GLY A 819 7.07 -2.38 -14.51
C GLY A 819 6.16 -1.84 -13.42
N PHE A 820 5.12 -2.58 -13.06
CA PHE A 820 4.06 -2.05 -12.20
C PHE A 820 3.79 -2.96 -11.01
N THR A 821 3.79 -2.34 -9.83
CA THR A 821 3.04 -2.78 -8.65
C THR A 821 1.68 -2.07 -8.63
N CYS A 822 0.82 -2.39 -7.64
CA CYS A 822 -0.41 -1.64 -7.41
C CYS A 822 -0.14 -0.13 -7.20
N CYS A 823 0.86 0.23 -6.40
CA CYS A 823 1.19 1.62 -6.06
C CYS A 823 1.69 2.41 -7.27
N ASN A 824 2.43 1.77 -8.18
CA ASN A 824 2.80 2.42 -9.44
C ASN A 824 1.55 2.72 -10.29
N GLY A 825 0.56 1.84 -10.29
CA GLY A 825 -0.72 2.05 -10.95
C GLY A 825 -1.49 3.24 -10.36
N THR A 826 -1.63 3.33 -9.04
CA THR A 826 -2.32 4.47 -8.42
C THR A 826 -1.54 5.77 -8.48
N ALA A 827 -0.20 5.71 -8.56
CA ALA A 827 0.63 6.91 -8.65
C ALA A 827 0.42 7.64 -9.98
N ILE A 828 0.35 6.92 -11.10
CA ILE A 828 0.05 7.52 -12.42
C ILE A 828 -1.35 8.14 -12.46
N GLU A 829 -2.33 7.56 -11.76
CA GLU A 829 -3.68 8.15 -11.64
C GLU A 829 -3.72 9.34 -10.68
N SER A 830 -2.94 9.34 -9.60
CA SER A 830 -2.91 10.44 -8.63
C SER A 830 -2.35 11.71 -9.26
N SER A 831 -1.19 11.57 -9.91
CA SER A 831 -0.42 12.69 -10.45
C SER A 831 -1.06 13.33 -11.69
N THR A 832 -1.98 12.64 -12.37
CA THR A 832 -2.69 13.16 -13.55
C THR A 832 -3.99 13.90 -13.21
N LYS A 833 -4.39 13.94 -11.92
CA LYS A 833 -5.66 14.54 -11.46
C LYS A 833 -5.58 15.39 -10.19
N LEU A 834 -4.40 15.89 -9.82
CA LEU A 834 -4.17 16.61 -8.55
C LEU A 834 -5.11 17.82 -8.31
N GLN A 835 -5.74 18.35 -9.36
CA GLN A 835 -6.71 19.44 -9.28
C GLN A 835 -8.15 19.04 -8.92
N ASN A 836 -8.49 17.74 -8.97
CA ASN A 836 -9.87 17.26 -9.05
C ASN A 836 -10.77 17.63 -7.86
N SER A 837 -10.17 17.90 -6.69
CA SER A 837 -10.87 18.18 -5.45
C SER A 837 -10.66 19.62 -4.95
N ILE A 838 -10.04 20.49 -5.74
CA ILE A 838 -9.87 21.91 -5.38
C ILE A 838 -11.24 22.60 -5.27
N TYR A 839 -12.11 22.38 -6.26
CA TYR A 839 -13.43 23.00 -6.33
C TYR A 839 -14.51 21.98 -6.61
N PHE A 840 -15.63 22.08 -5.91
CA PHE A 840 -16.88 21.36 -6.20
C PHE A 840 -18.01 22.36 -6.44
N LYS A 841 -19.09 21.93 -7.09
CA LYS A 841 -20.30 22.75 -7.31
C LYS A 841 -21.54 22.10 -6.73
N SER A 842 -22.53 22.88 -6.35
CA SER A 842 -23.87 22.34 -6.06
C SER A 842 -24.56 21.88 -7.35
N LYS A 843 -25.44 20.87 -7.23
CA LYS A 843 -26.18 20.30 -8.38
C LYS A 843 -27.08 21.30 -9.12
N ASP A 844 -27.53 22.34 -8.44
CA ASP A 844 -28.32 23.42 -9.02
C ASP A 844 -27.45 24.55 -9.60
N ASP A 845 -26.14 24.33 -9.66
CA ASP A 845 -25.12 25.29 -10.08
C ASP A 845 -25.16 26.61 -9.28
N GLN A 846 -25.77 26.68 -8.08
CA GLN A 846 -25.89 27.91 -7.28
C GLN A 846 -24.79 28.17 -6.26
N ALA A 847 -23.92 27.19 -6.01
CA ALA A 847 -22.85 27.31 -5.02
C ALA A 847 -21.54 26.70 -5.51
N LEU A 848 -20.45 27.41 -5.26
CA LEU A 848 -19.08 26.92 -5.40
C LEU A 848 -18.54 26.53 -4.02
N TYR A 849 -17.90 25.38 -3.91
CA TYR A 849 -17.15 24.95 -2.74
C TYR A 849 -15.66 25.04 -3.05
N VAL A 850 -14.94 25.87 -2.29
CA VAL A 850 -13.48 26.00 -2.37
C VAL A 850 -12.88 25.17 -1.25
N ASN A 851 -12.38 23.99 -1.60
CA ASN A 851 -11.92 22.97 -0.64
C ASN A 851 -10.43 23.10 -0.36
N LEU A 852 -9.61 23.26 -1.40
CA LEU A 852 -8.15 23.31 -1.30
C LEU A 852 -7.62 24.68 -1.75
N PHE A 853 -6.55 25.13 -1.10
CA PHE A 853 -5.91 26.41 -1.39
C PHE A 853 -4.69 26.20 -2.26
N ILE A 854 -4.93 25.87 -3.53
CA ILE A 854 -3.89 25.54 -4.51
C ILE A 854 -4.00 26.54 -5.68
N PRO A 855 -2.88 27.13 -6.16
CA PRO A 855 -2.89 28.04 -7.30
C PRO A 855 -3.55 27.39 -8.51
N SER A 856 -4.67 27.96 -8.96
CA SER A 856 -5.50 27.32 -9.96
C SER A 856 -6.47 28.28 -10.63
N THR A 857 -6.91 27.93 -11.83
CA THR A 857 -7.99 28.61 -12.55
C THR A 857 -9.13 27.63 -12.76
N LEU A 858 -10.32 27.98 -12.30
CA LEU A 858 -11.57 27.27 -12.56
C LEU A 858 -12.36 27.97 -13.66
N ASP A 859 -12.68 27.24 -14.73
CA ASP A 859 -13.61 27.64 -15.79
C ASP A 859 -15.01 27.07 -15.54
N TRP A 860 -15.85 27.84 -14.84
CA TRP A 860 -17.25 27.47 -14.56
C TRP A 860 -18.15 27.84 -15.74
N THR A 861 -18.04 27.06 -16.82
CA THR A 861 -18.72 27.24 -18.11
C THR A 861 -20.23 27.44 -17.99
N ALA A 862 -20.91 26.63 -17.17
CA ALA A 862 -22.36 26.72 -16.93
C ALA A 862 -22.82 28.11 -16.44
N ARG A 863 -21.95 28.84 -15.72
CA ARG A 863 -22.23 30.20 -15.24
C ARG A 863 -21.53 31.29 -16.05
N LYS A 864 -20.70 30.95 -17.03
CA LYS A 864 -19.81 31.89 -17.74
C LYS A 864 -18.97 32.72 -16.75
N VAL A 865 -18.50 32.06 -15.70
CA VAL A 865 -17.65 32.64 -14.65
C VAL A 865 -16.32 31.88 -14.64
N GLN A 866 -15.23 32.60 -14.43
CA GLN A 866 -13.94 32.01 -14.11
C GLN A 866 -13.52 32.46 -12.71
N VAL A 867 -12.93 31.55 -11.93
CA VAL A 867 -12.38 31.83 -10.60
C VAL A 867 -10.89 31.56 -10.63
N ILE A 868 -10.09 32.60 -10.42
CA ILE A 868 -8.62 32.50 -10.39
C ILE A 868 -8.18 32.54 -8.93
N GLN A 869 -7.57 31.46 -8.45
CA GLN A 869 -6.96 31.37 -7.14
C GLN A 869 -5.45 31.62 -7.24
N THR A 870 -4.98 32.71 -6.63
CA THR A 870 -3.57 33.10 -6.56
C THR A 870 -3.09 33.01 -5.12
N THR A 871 -2.06 32.20 -4.87
CA THR A 871 -1.52 31.95 -3.53
C THR A 871 -0.10 31.40 -3.61
N ASN A 872 0.65 31.48 -2.51
CA ASN A 872 1.89 30.72 -2.29
C ASN A 872 1.68 29.61 -1.23
N PHE A 873 0.43 29.27 -0.91
CA PHE A 873 0.12 28.22 0.06
C PHE A 873 0.74 26.88 -0.37
N PRO A 874 1.42 26.15 0.55
CA PRO A 874 1.45 26.34 1.99
C PRO A 874 2.67 27.12 2.53
N LYS A 875 3.42 27.84 1.70
CA LYS A 875 4.51 28.74 2.13
C LYS A 875 4.00 30.11 2.60
N ASP A 876 2.75 30.44 2.30
CA ASP A 876 2.05 31.65 2.77
C ASP A 876 0.69 31.28 3.37
N ASP A 877 0.26 32.08 4.35
CA ASP A 877 -0.98 31.91 5.11
C ASP A 877 -2.21 32.55 4.42
N SER A 878 -2.03 33.00 3.17
CA SER A 878 -3.01 33.79 2.42
C SER A 878 -3.37 33.20 1.05
N THR A 879 -4.60 33.38 0.62
CA THR A 879 -5.06 33.05 -0.75
C THR A 879 -6.03 34.10 -1.26
N ARG A 880 -6.02 34.36 -2.57
CA ARG A 880 -6.92 35.32 -3.23
C ARG A 880 -7.71 34.62 -4.32
N LEU A 881 -9.02 34.78 -4.27
CA LEU A 881 -9.95 34.36 -5.33
C LEU A 881 -10.38 35.60 -6.12
N THR A 882 -10.05 35.65 -7.40
CA THR A 882 -10.51 36.69 -8.33
C THR A 882 -11.62 36.14 -9.19
N ILE A 883 -12.77 36.83 -9.20
CA ILE A 883 -13.92 36.47 -10.02
C ILE A 883 -13.81 37.18 -11.37
N LYS A 884 -13.92 36.42 -12.45
CA LYS A 884 -14.08 36.91 -13.82
C LYS A 884 -15.48 36.54 -14.30
N GLY A 885 -16.21 37.50 -14.85
CA GLY A 885 -17.66 37.39 -15.11
C GLY A 885 -18.52 37.91 -13.95
N SER A 886 -19.83 37.71 -14.03
CA SER A 886 -20.78 38.26 -13.05
C SER A 886 -21.97 37.34 -12.80
N GLY A 887 -22.56 37.41 -11.61
CA GLY A 887 -23.72 36.59 -11.27
C GLY A 887 -23.97 36.51 -9.76
N GLN A 888 -25.13 36.00 -9.38
CA GLN A 888 -25.47 35.73 -7.97
C GLN A 888 -25.28 34.25 -7.66
N PHE A 889 -24.33 33.95 -6.78
CA PHE A 889 -24.05 32.59 -6.32
C PHE A 889 -23.31 32.62 -4.98
N ASP A 890 -23.36 31.49 -4.29
CA ASP A 890 -22.68 31.30 -3.02
C ASP A 890 -21.26 30.79 -3.24
N ILE A 891 -20.31 31.31 -2.47
CA ILE A 891 -18.97 30.74 -2.37
C ILE A 891 -18.81 30.21 -0.94
N ASN A 892 -18.71 28.89 -0.80
CA ASN A 892 -18.43 28.20 0.45
C ASN A 892 -16.93 27.93 0.53
N VAL A 893 -16.22 28.71 1.34
CA VAL A 893 -14.78 28.51 1.55
C VAL A 893 -14.57 27.62 2.78
N ARG A 894 -13.72 26.60 2.67
CA ARG A 894 -13.35 25.79 3.84
C ARG A 894 -12.65 26.68 4.87
N VAL A 895 -13.00 26.51 6.14
CA VAL A 895 -12.25 27.04 7.29
C VAL A 895 -11.55 25.83 7.92
N PRO A 896 -10.25 25.62 7.65
CA PRO A 896 -9.55 24.41 8.09
C PRO A 896 -9.59 24.22 9.61
N GLY A 897 -9.63 22.97 10.08
CA GLY A 897 -9.60 22.65 11.51
C GLY A 897 -8.38 23.23 12.25
N TRP A 898 -7.23 23.34 11.58
CA TRP A 898 -5.99 23.87 12.16
C TRP A 898 -5.96 25.41 12.27
N ALA A 899 -6.86 26.15 11.60
CA ALA A 899 -6.87 27.61 11.52
C ALA A 899 -7.45 28.28 12.79
N THR A 900 -6.95 27.91 13.97
CA THR A 900 -7.53 28.35 15.25
C THR A 900 -7.08 29.76 15.69
N LYS A 901 -6.08 30.36 15.02
CA LYS A 901 -5.69 31.77 15.20
C LYS A 901 -6.60 32.76 14.47
N GLY A 902 -7.57 32.26 13.71
CA GLY A 902 -8.57 33.06 13.01
C GLY A 902 -8.61 32.78 11.51
N PHE A 903 -9.70 33.21 10.89
CA PHE A 903 -9.92 33.14 9.45
C PHE A 903 -10.48 34.48 9.01
N PHE A 904 -9.67 35.26 8.30
CA PHE A 904 -9.97 36.65 7.98
C PHE A 904 -10.33 36.79 6.51
N VAL A 905 -11.40 37.53 6.23
CA VAL A 905 -11.92 37.73 4.88
C VAL A 905 -11.94 39.21 4.53
N LYS A 906 -11.33 39.57 3.39
CA LYS A 906 -11.49 40.88 2.75
C LYS A 906 -12.14 40.69 1.38
N ILE A 907 -13.11 41.54 1.06
CA ILE A 907 -13.72 41.59 -0.27
C ILE A 907 -13.46 42.99 -0.84
N ASN A 908 -12.80 43.04 -2.00
CA ASN A 908 -12.38 44.30 -2.65
C ASN A 908 -11.64 45.24 -1.67
N GLY A 909 -10.70 44.68 -0.90
CA GLY A 909 -9.90 45.39 0.10
C GLY A 909 -10.61 45.68 1.43
N LYS A 910 -11.93 45.46 1.54
CA LYS A 910 -12.70 45.76 2.76
C LYS A 910 -12.89 44.52 3.63
N GLU A 911 -12.58 44.64 4.91
CA GLU A 911 -12.79 43.58 5.91
C GLU A 911 -14.26 43.20 6.04
N GLN A 912 -14.50 41.90 6.22
CA GLN A 912 -15.82 41.33 6.37
C GLN A 912 -15.98 40.75 7.78
N GLN A 913 -17.02 41.16 8.49
CA GLN A 913 -17.38 40.64 9.81
C GLN A 913 -18.20 39.36 9.66
N LEU A 914 -17.54 38.27 9.27
CA LEU A 914 -18.16 36.96 9.06
C LEU A 914 -17.74 36.00 10.17
N GLN A 915 -18.70 35.20 10.66
CA GLN A 915 -18.41 34.19 11.68
C GLN A 915 -17.79 32.94 11.04
N ALA A 916 -16.46 32.90 11.01
CA ALA A 916 -15.71 31.73 10.57
C ALA A 916 -15.36 30.84 11.76
N LYS A 917 -15.75 29.55 11.71
CA LYS A 917 -15.45 28.56 12.75
C LYS A 917 -14.45 27.52 12.20
N PRO A 918 -13.33 27.21 12.87
CA PRO A 918 -12.44 26.12 12.47
C PRO A 918 -13.18 24.79 12.30
N GLY A 919 -12.86 24.05 11.24
CA GLY A 919 -13.53 22.79 10.90
C GLY A 919 -14.95 23.00 10.37
N SER A 920 -15.19 24.05 9.60
CA SER A 920 -16.49 24.32 8.96
C SER A 920 -16.34 24.91 7.55
N TYR A 921 -17.47 25.18 6.88
CA TYR A 921 -17.48 25.99 5.66
C TYR A 921 -18.09 27.36 5.96
N LEU A 922 -17.39 28.41 5.55
CA LEU A 922 -17.90 29.76 5.59
C LEU A 922 -18.61 30.08 4.27
N LYS A 923 -19.93 30.30 4.36
CA LYS A 923 -20.76 30.68 3.22
C LYS A 923 -20.71 32.19 2.97
N ILE A 924 -20.36 32.59 1.76
CA ILE A 924 -20.34 33.99 1.30
C ILE A 924 -21.35 34.15 0.15
N SER A 925 -22.50 34.77 0.44
CA SER A 925 -23.58 35.00 -0.53
C SER A 925 -23.54 36.41 -1.09
N ARG A 926 -23.26 36.59 -2.39
CA ARG A 926 -23.21 37.89 -3.05
C ARG A 926 -23.65 37.84 -4.52
N LYS A 927 -23.91 39.03 -5.07
CA LYS A 927 -23.93 39.27 -6.51
C LYS A 927 -22.53 39.73 -6.93
N TRP A 928 -21.75 38.81 -7.46
CA TRP A 928 -20.38 39.02 -7.89
C TRP A 928 -20.34 39.80 -9.21
N LYS A 929 -19.33 40.67 -9.32
CA LYS A 929 -19.00 41.43 -10.52
C LYS A 929 -17.62 41.01 -11.03
N ASP A 930 -17.38 41.30 -12.31
CA ASP A 930 -16.08 41.07 -12.91
C ASP A 930 -15.00 41.86 -12.17
N GLY A 931 -13.92 41.18 -11.81
CA GLY A 931 -12.82 41.76 -11.05
C GLY A 931 -13.02 41.78 -9.53
N ASP A 932 -14.13 41.28 -8.98
CA ASP A 932 -14.26 41.14 -7.53
C ASP A 932 -13.18 40.20 -6.97
N VAL A 933 -12.58 40.59 -5.85
CA VAL A 933 -11.49 39.83 -5.19
C VAL A 933 -11.88 39.49 -3.76
N ILE A 934 -11.75 38.20 -3.41
CA ILE A 934 -11.89 37.67 -2.06
C ILE A 934 -10.49 37.29 -1.58
N ALA A 935 -9.95 38.04 -0.61
CA ALA A 935 -8.70 37.69 0.05
C ALA A 935 -9.00 36.98 1.37
N LEU A 936 -8.42 35.80 1.55
CA LEU A 936 -8.53 34.95 2.73
C LEU A 936 -7.17 34.91 3.42
N LYS A 937 -7.14 35.05 4.75
CA LYS A 937 -5.94 34.90 5.57
C LYS A 937 -6.20 33.96 6.74
N MET A 938 -5.30 33.00 6.95
CA MET A 938 -5.43 31.88 7.89
C MET A 938 -4.10 31.66 8.62
N PRO A 939 -3.77 32.44 9.66
CA PRO A 939 -2.43 32.43 10.24
C PRO A 939 -1.97 31.03 10.65
N PHE A 940 -0.82 30.62 10.12
CA PHE A 940 -0.19 29.36 10.48
C PHE A 940 0.36 29.39 11.91
N GLN A 941 0.35 28.22 12.53
CA GLN A 941 0.92 27.99 13.85
C GLN A 941 1.51 26.59 13.91
N PHE A 942 2.45 26.42 14.85
CA PHE A 942 2.92 25.10 15.20
C PHE A 942 1.88 24.33 15.99
N HIS A 943 1.68 23.06 15.67
CA HIS A 943 0.89 22.13 16.46
C HIS A 943 1.47 20.72 16.39
N LEU A 944 1.09 19.88 17.36
CA LEU A 944 1.53 18.50 17.46
C LEU A 944 0.37 17.56 17.15
N ASP A 945 0.67 16.46 16.45
CA ASP A 945 -0.25 15.33 16.24
C ASP A 945 0.31 14.06 16.89
N PRO A 946 -0.06 13.77 18.16
CA PRO A 946 0.44 12.60 18.89
C PRO A 946 -0.10 11.27 18.35
N VAL A 947 0.70 10.22 18.48
CA VAL A 947 0.22 8.85 18.31
C VAL A 947 -0.83 8.56 19.39
N MET A 948 -1.94 7.98 18.95
CA MET A 948 -3.19 7.89 19.72
C MET A 948 -3.07 7.17 21.06
N ASP A 949 -2.16 6.20 21.19
CA ASP A 949 -1.87 5.41 22.38
C ASP A 949 -0.53 5.77 23.05
N GLN A 950 0.24 6.73 22.51
CA GLN A 950 1.50 7.18 23.09
C GLN A 950 1.77 8.68 22.81
N GLN A 951 1.50 9.54 23.79
CA GLN A 951 1.35 10.99 23.55
C GLN A 951 2.65 11.78 23.34
N ASN A 952 3.79 11.38 23.91
CA ASN A 952 5.08 12.04 23.62
C ASN A 952 5.55 11.73 22.20
N ILE A 953 5.13 10.61 21.60
CA ILE A 953 5.47 10.29 20.23
C ILE A 953 4.54 11.07 19.31
N ALA A 954 5.01 12.20 18.78
CA ALA A 954 4.17 13.16 18.06
C ALA A 954 4.86 13.72 16.81
N SER A 955 4.07 14.04 15.79
CA SER A 955 4.52 14.78 14.61
C SER A 955 4.34 16.28 14.80
N LEU A 956 5.28 17.07 14.28
CA LEU A 956 5.22 18.52 14.29
C LEU A 956 4.65 19.04 12.96
N PHE A 957 3.68 19.95 13.05
CA PHE A 957 3.08 20.61 11.90
C PHE A 957 3.25 22.12 11.98
N TYR A 958 3.31 22.78 10.83
CA TYR A 958 3.11 24.22 10.67
C TYR A 958 1.96 24.46 9.69
N GLY A 959 0.81 24.91 10.19
CA GLY A 959 -0.43 24.91 9.41
C GLY A 959 -0.82 23.47 8.98
N PRO A 960 -1.05 23.20 7.68
CA PRO A 960 -1.36 21.85 7.19
C PRO A 960 -0.11 20.97 6.92
N VAL A 961 1.09 21.56 6.97
CA VAL A 961 2.32 20.90 6.52
C VAL A 961 3.00 20.18 7.68
N LEU A 962 3.21 18.87 7.51
CA LEU A 962 4.04 18.09 8.41
C LEU A 962 5.51 18.43 8.17
N LEU A 963 6.23 18.72 9.25
CA LEU A 963 7.65 18.98 9.25
C LEU A 963 8.42 17.74 9.67
N ALA A 964 9.39 17.34 8.84
CA ALA A 964 10.25 16.19 9.10
C ALA A 964 11.63 16.65 9.56
N ALA A 965 12.11 16.10 10.68
CA ALA A 965 13.48 16.29 11.12
C ALA A 965 14.42 15.66 10.10
N GLN A 966 15.43 16.39 9.64
CA GLN A 966 16.45 15.86 8.74
C GLN A 966 17.47 15.08 9.56
N GLU A 967 17.65 13.81 9.23
CA GLU A 967 18.53 12.90 9.95
C GLU A 967 19.78 12.60 9.13
N PRO A 968 20.97 12.61 9.75
CA PRO A 968 22.19 12.24 9.04
C PRO A 968 22.33 10.71 8.86
N GLU A 969 21.58 9.91 9.62
CA GLU A 969 21.70 8.46 9.69
C GLU A 969 20.42 7.77 10.18
N ALA A 970 20.34 6.44 10.02
CA ALA A 970 19.27 5.62 10.58
C ALA A 970 19.25 5.68 12.12
N ARG A 971 18.07 5.48 12.73
CA ARG A 971 17.92 5.56 14.18
C ARG A 971 17.05 4.43 14.72
N LYS A 972 17.41 3.93 15.91
CA LYS A 972 16.55 3.06 16.71
C LYS A 972 15.60 3.86 17.61
N GLU A 973 16.13 4.93 18.20
CA GLU A 973 15.40 5.79 19.13
C GLU A 973 14.73 6.96 18.41
N TRP A 974 13.51 7.29 18.84
CA TRP A 974 12.80 8.49 18.41
C TRP A 974 13.62 9.74 18.72
N ARG A 975 13.63 10.70 17.79
CA ARG A 975 14.35 11.96 18.01
C ARG A 975 13.71 12.73 19.14
N LYS A 976 14.47 12.93 20.21
CA LYS A 976 14.05 13.74 21.36
C LYS A 976 14.12 15.21 21.02
N ILE A 977 13.07 15.95 21.36
CA ILE A 977 13.02 17.41 21.29
C ILE A 977 12.31 17.96 22.53
N THR A 978 12.63 19.20 22.90
CA THR A 978 11.94 19.91 23.99
C THR A 978 11.28 21.17 23.47
N LEU A 979 9.98 21.33 23.73
CA LEU A 979 9.18 22.47 23.31
C LEU A 979 8.55 23.21 24.50
N ASP A 980 8.24 24.50 24.33
CA ASP A 980 7.55 25.31 25.33
C ASP A 980 6.06 24.94 25.36
N ALA A 981 5.54 24.59 26.54
CA ALA A 981 4.18 24.07 26.66
C ALA A 981 3.08 25.08 26.28
N GLN A 982 3.34 26.39 26.45
CA GLN A 982 2.37 27.47 26.20
C GLN A 982 2.40 27.97 24.75
N ASP A 983 3.60 27.99 24.15
CA ASP A 983 3.81 28.41 22.77
C ASP A 983 4.98 27.65 22.16
N LEU A 984 4.66 26.57 21.44
CA LEU A 984 5.63 25.69 20.79
C LEU A 984 6.64 26.48 19.93
N GLY A 985 6.19 27.59 19.30
CA GLY A 985 7.01 28.43 18.44
C GLY A 985 8.20 29.09 19.15
N LYS A 986 8.14 29.29 20.47
CA LYS A 986 9.27 29.86 21.24
C LYS A 986 10.51 28.97 21.25
N SER A 987 10.34 27.67 21.04
CA SER A 987 11.43 26.70 20.99
C SER A 987 11.91 26.42 19.57
N ILE A 988 11.30 27.04 18.55
CA ILE A 988 11.55 26.77 17.15
C ILE A 988 12.07 28.04 16.49
N LYS A 989 13.23 27.96 15.83
CA LYS A 989 13.80 29.04 15.03
C LYS A 989 13.62 28.71 13.55
N GLY A 990 13.70 29.69 12.65
CA GLY A 990 13.67 29.42 11.22
C GLY A 990 12.97 30.49 10.41
N ASP A 991 12.72 30.16 9.14
CA ASP A 991 12.07 31.02 8.17
C ASP A 991 10.75 30.37 7.71
N PRO A 992 9.59 30.89 8.17
CA PRO A 992 8.28 30.43 7.72
C PRO A 992 8.05 30.51 6.21
N GLU A 993 8.66 31.45 5.50
CA GLU A 993 8.47 31.61 4.05
C GLU A 993 9.16 30.49 3.26
N GLN A 994 10.23 29.93 3.82
CA GLN A 994 10.93 28.75 3.27
C GLN A 994 10.41 27.44 3.84
N LEU A 995 9.53 27.49 4.86
CA LEU A 995 9.12 26.33 5.68
C LEU A 995 10.32 25.56 6.27
N GLU A 996 11.44 26.24 6.51
CA GLU A 996 12.64 25.65 7.09
C GLU A 996 12.83 26.13 8.53
N PHE A 997 12.85 25.17 9.45
CA PHE A 997 12.92 25.42 10.89
C PHE A 997 14.07 24.67 11.53
N LYS A 998 14.46 25.07 12.74
CA LYS A 998 15.51 24.44 13.54
C LYS A 998 15.08 24.27 14.99
N ILE A 999 15.34 23.07 15.51
CA ILE A 999 15.17 22.69 16.93
C ILE A 999 16.43 21.93 17.31
N ASP A 1000 17.14 22.38 18.35
CA ASP A 1000 18.40 21.78 18.82
C ASP A 1000 19.40 21.51 17.67
N ASP A 1001 19.58 22.51 16.80
CA ASP A 1001 20.42 22.51 15.59
C ASP A 1001 20.04 21.50 14.48
N VAL A 1002 18.93 20.77 14.65
CA VAL A 1002 18.36 19.88 13.63
C VAL A 1002 17.42 20.65 12.73
N VAL A 1003 17.59 20.52 11.42
CA VAL A 1003 16.70 21.12 10.42
C VAL A 1003 15.39 20.34 10.33
N PHE A 1004 14.29 21.08 10.25
CA PHE A 1004 12.93 20.59 10.00
C PHE A 1004 12.42 21.27 8.74
N LYS A 1005 11.94 20.49 7.77
CA LYS A 1005 11.36 21.00 6.52
C LYS A 1005 10.14 20.18 6.10
N PRO A 1006 9.36 20.61 5.10
CA PRO A 1006 8.19 19.87 4.67
C PRO A 1006 8.53 18.42 4.31
N PHE A 1007 7.69 17.49 4.77
CA PHE A 1007 7.95 16.06 4.52
C PHE A 1007 7.89 15.70 3.02
N TYR A 1008 7.11 16.43 2.23
CA TYR A 1008 7.06 16.28 0.78
C TYR A 1008 8.30 16.79 0.04
N GLU A 1009 9.20 17.53 0.71
CA GLU A 1009 10.51 17.96 0.18
C GLU A 1009 11.69 17.24 0.87
N THR A 1010 11.41 16.18 1.63
CA THR A 1010 12.42 15.41 2.34
C THR A 1010 12.72 14.13 1.57
N TYR A 1011 13.93 14.00 1.03
CA TYR A 1011 14.35 12.83 0.23
C TYR A 1011 15.47 12.00 0.89
N GLY A 1012 16.25 12.62 1.77
CA GLY A 1012 17.22 11.93 2.63
C GLY A 1012 16.55 11.23 3.82
N ARG A 1013 17.33 10.90 4.85
CA ARG A 1013 16.80 10.30 6.07
C ARG A 1013 16.05 11.31 6.93
N TYR A 1014 15.04 10.82 7.64
CA TYR A 1014 14.16 11.68 8.40
C TYR A 1014 13.50 11.02 9.61
N SER A 1015 13.02 11.88 10.52
CA SER A 1015 12.08 11.49 11.57
C SER A 1015 10.82 12.37 11.48
N VAL A 1016 9.66 11.73 11.29
CA VAL A 1016 8.35 12.40 11.23
C VAL A 1016 7.65 12.39 12.58
N TYR A 1017 7.79 11.30 13.33
CA TYR A 1017 7.40 11.24 14.73
C TYR A 1017 8.63 11.44 15.61
N LEU A 1018 8.44 12.19 16.69
CA LEU A 1018 9.48 12.66 17.59
C LEU A 1018 9.10 12.28 19.02
N ASP A 1019 10.07 12.12 19.91
CA ASP A 1019 9.85 11.99 21.34
C ASP A 1019 9.87 13.39 21.98
N VAL A 1020 8.67 13.96 22.17
CA VAL A 1020 8.49 15.36 22.55
C VAL A 1020 8.33 15.49 24.06
N THR A 1021 9.20 16.30 24.66
CA THR A 1021 9.06 16.79 26.04
C THR A 1021 8.58 18.24 26.04
N LEU A 1022 7.71 18.60 26.99
CA LEU A 1022 7.28 19.98 27.20
C LEU A 1022 7.97 20.56 28.45
N LYS A 1023 8.41 21.82 28.37
CA LYS A 1023 9.01 22.58 29.48
C LYS A 1023 8.16 23.77 29.90
#